data_AF-A0A1W1UCL1-F1
#
_entry.id   AF-A0A1W1UCL1-F1
#
_cell.length_a   1.000
_cell.length_b   1.000
_cell.length_c   1.000
_cell.angle_alpha   90.00
_cell.angle_beta   90.00
_cell.angle_gamma   90.00
#
_symmetry.space_group_name_H-M   'P 1'
#
loop_
_entity.id
_entity.type
_entity.pdbx_description
1 polymer ?
#
loop_
_entity_poly.entity_id
_entity_poly.type
_entity_poly.pdbx_seq_one_letter_code
_entity_poly.pdbx_strand_id
1 'polypeptide(L)'
;MKKVATLLTGLTVALSACGTSTNAPQASLSSSSGLAPQAVTGCATANLAQGRTALASSTENAGYLDAKFAVDGDATTRWASQATDNQWLQVDLGSPQQLCGVTLQWEAAYAKTFQIEVSSDGTSWSPASAVINGTGGTQNVSISGTGRYVRMKGLTRATGYGYSLYELQVFGTTSTGGGTTTCSTTNFAQGKPASASSTENANALDAKFAVDGDSTTRWASQATDAQWLQVDLGSAQNVCGVSLQWEAAYAKTFRIDVSNDGTTWTPATGTISGTGGTQNVNLSASGRYVRMTGLTRATGYGYSIYEFKVFTSGTGTGGTTPLPTSDTPDFGPNVAIFDPSTPVATIQSKLDTAFNAQLKNPDAQFGDQRNVFLFKPGSYGRVYANVGFYTTLAGVGRNPDDVTINGAINVDSGWVYGDEKNATQNFWRSAENLAVVPEGGTNRWAVSQAAPMRRVHIRGNLTMGPSNQDFGQGYSSGGFIADSKVDGAVTSGSQQQWYTRDSTIGSWSGSNWNMVFSGVQGAPAQSFPTPPYTTLATTPVSREKPYLYFENGKYSVFVPSLRTNASGITWPNTPGTSIPMSQFYVARPTDSAATLNQALAQGLNLFFTPGVYHLNQTLNVTRAGTVVTGIGFPTLVPDGGVNAMQVADVDGVNVSSLLFDAGTVNSPALLTVGTAGAHVNHAANPVSVQDVYFRIGGAVAGKSTTSLIVHSDNTVVDHIWAWRADHGKYPTGWTVNTADTGVIVNGNNVLATGLFVEHYQKYQVIWNGQGGKTVFFQNEMPYDAPDQATWRTGANGYAAYKVADSVTTHEAWGLGAYAYFNVNPSLHADRGFEVPNTPGVKFHDVLTVSLGNTGTIDHVINGVGAAVPFADPAKNTAPSNVVSYP
;
A
#
# COMPACT_ATOMS: atom_id res chain seq x y z
N MET A 1 41.15 -58.98 -9.92
CA MET A 1 42.30 -59.74 -10.48
C MET A 1 43.51 -58.81 -10.54
N LYS A 2 44.72 -59.23 -10.09
CA LYS A 2 46.02 -58.50 -10.22
C LYS A 2 46.07 -57.11 -9.53
N LYS A 3 47.19 -56.52 -9.08
CA LYS A 3 48.54 -56.95 -8.62
C LYS A 3 49.09 -55.77 -7.73
N VAL A 4 49.77 -55.98 -6.58
CA VAL A 4 51.25 -55.99 -6.36
C VAL A 4 51.96 -54.69 -6.80
N ALA A 5 52.86 -53.98 -6.06
CA ALA A 5 53.63 -54.17 -4.79
C ALA A 5 53.85 -52.77 -4.10
N THR A 6 54.24 -52.55 -2.82
CA THR A 6 55.43 -52.97 -2.00
C THR A 6 56.75 -52.27 -2.45
N LEU A 7 57.42 -51.42 -1.64
CA LEU A 7 58.53 -51.65 -0.66
C LEU A 7 59.00 -50.25 -0.08
N LEU A 8 59.92 -50.06 0.90
CA LEU A 8 60.27 -50.69 2.20
C LEU A 8 61.49 -49.96 2.87
N THR A 9 61.54 -49.76 4.21
CA THR A 9 62.75 -49.39 5.07
C THR A 9 63.53 -48.08 4.73
N GLY A 10 64.38 -47.43 5.56
CA GLY A 10 64.97 -47.54 6.94
C GLY A 10 65.94 -46.32 7.16
N LEU A 11 66.81 -46.13 8.18
CA LEU A 11 67.10 -46.72 9.52
C LEU A 11 68.19 -45.87 10.29
N THR A 12 68.11 -45.66 11.63
CA THR A 12 69.21 -45.26 12.60
C THR A 12 69.99 -43.91 12.43
N VAL A 13 70.77 -43.33 13.39
CA VAL A 13 70.68 -43.05 14.87
C VAL A 13 71.92 -42.22 15.37
N ALA A 14 71.80 -41.40 16.45
CA ALA A 14 72.87 -40.83 17.33
C ALA A 14 73.87 -39.75 16.77
N LEU A 15 74.55 -38.84 17.53
CA LEU A 15 74.51 -38.35 18.95
C LEU A 15 75.16 -36.93 19.11
N SER A 16 74.82 -36.17 20.19
CA SER A 16 75.57 -35.18 21.04
C SER A 16 76.78 -34.32 20.56
N ALA A 17 77.16 -33.17 21.17
CA ALA A 17 76.54 -32.14 22.05
C ALA A 17 77.56 -31.00 22.43
N CYS A 18 77.12 -29.79 22.83
CA CYS A 18 77.82 -28.86 23.76
C CYS A 18 76.92 -27.69 24.27
N GLY A 19 77.35 -26.92 25.30
CA GLY A 19 76.60 -25.80 25.95
C GLY A 19 76.97 -24.37 25.48
N THR A 20 76.63 -23.23 26.13
CA THR A 20 76.21 -22.98 27.55
C THR A 20 75.49 -21.63 27.80
N SER A 21 74.47 -21.57 28.69
CA SER A 21 74.06 -20.42 29.58
C SER A 21 73.53 -19.09 28.93
N THR A 22 72.82 -18.12 29.57
CA THR A 22 72.41 -17.81 30.97
C THR A 22 71.02 -17.11 31.07
N ASN A 23 70.35 -17.21 32.24
CA ASN A 23 69.38 -16.27 32.85
C ASN A 23 67.94 -16.07 32.27
N ALA A 24 67.04 -15.63 33.16
CA ALA A 24 65.57 -15.54 33.05
C ALA A 24 65.08 -14.07 33.23
N PRO A 25 63.78 -13.66 33.10
CA PRO A 25 62.56 -14.39 33.50
C PRO A 25 61.30 -14.26 32.58
N GLN A 26 60.17 -14.77 33.10
CA GLN A 26 58.75 -14.61 32.71
C GLN A 26 58.08 -15.60 31.73
N ALA A 27 56.87 -16.02 32.17
CA ALA A 27 55.66 -16.40 31.43
C ALA A 27 55.68 -17.50 30.34
N SER A 28 54.99 -18.61 30.63
CA SER A 28 53.79 -19.03 29.86
C SER A 28 53.09 -20.25 30.51
N LEU A 29 51.91 -20.01 31.09
CA LEU A 29 50.85 -21.01 31.32
C LEU A 29 49.51 -20.27 31.14
N SER A 30 48.53 -20.93 30.52
CA SER A 30 47.47 -20.29 29.69
C SER A 30 48.03 -19.55 28.46
N SER A 31 47.30 -19.44 27.34
CA SER A 31 45.90 -19.80 27.07
C SER A 31 45.71 -21.08 26.23
N SER A 32 44.45 -21.49 26.07
CA SER A 32 44.01 -22.80 25.61
C SER A 32 44.19 -23.07 24.11
N SER A 33 44.59 -24.31 23.77
CA SER A 33 44.39 -24.83 22.41
C SER A 33 42.95 -25.31 22.28
N GLY A 34 42.07 -24.43 21.81
CA GLY A 34 40.64 -24.72 21.67
C GLY A 34 40.38 -25.97 20.82
N LEU A 35 39.56 -26.88 21.34
CA LEU A 35 39.15 -28.11 20.65
C LEU A 35 38.32 -27.78 19.41
N ALA A 36 38.76 -28.27 18.26
CA ALA A 36 37.90 -28.34 17.08
C ALA A 36 36.71 -29.30 17.37
N PRO A 37 35.45 -28.92 17.08
CA PRO A 37 34.30 -29.79 17.30
C PRO A 37 34.42 -31.10 16.51
N GLN A 38 34.30 -32.24 17.19
CA GLN A 38 34.35 -33.55 16.54
C GLN A 38 32.94 -33.94 16.07
N ALA A 39 32.65 -33.57 14.82
CA ALA A 39 31.31 -33.63 14.24
C ALA A 39 30.72 -35.05 14.19
N VAL A 40 29.45 -35.16 14.57
CA VAL A 40 28.64 -36.37 14.37
C VAL A 40 28.14 -36.41 12.92
N THR A 41 28.27 -37.55 12.25
CA THR A 41 27.86 -37.71 10.84
C THR A 41 26.36 -37.45 10.68
N GLY A 42 26.00 -36.47 9.84
CA GLY A 42 24.61 -36.03 9.64
C GLY A 42 24.18 -34.80 10.46
N CYS A 43 25.10 -34.20 11.22
CA CYS A 43 24.84 -33.01 12.04
C CYS A 43 25.52 -31.73 11.50
N ALA A 44 25.06 -30.58 12.00
CA ALA A 44 25.79 -29.33 11.85
C ALA A 44 27.13 -29.38 12.63
N THR A 45 28.14 -28.63 12.19
CA THR A 45 29.50 -28.65 12.76
C THR A 45 29.67 -27.75 14.00
N ALA A 46 28.72 -26.87 14.29
CA ALA A 46 28.77 -25.96 15.43
C ALA A 46 28.36 -26.67 16.74
N ASN A 47 29.23 -26.65 17.75
CA ASN A 47 28.90 -27.11 19.09
C ASN A 47 27.95 -26.12 19.78
N LEU A 48 26.67 -26.48 19.90
CA LEU A 48 25.63 -25.66 20.52
C LEU A 48 25.81 -25.49 22.04
N ALA A 49 26.55 -26.40 22.68
CA ALA A 49 26.84 -26.40 24.11
C ALA A 49 28.05 -25.53 24.49
N GLN A 50 28.91 -25.14 23.55
CA GLN A 50 30.14 -24.43 23.89
C GLN A 50 29.86 -23.07 24.56
N GLY A 51 30.50 -22.82 25.71
CA GLY A 51 30.31 -21.62 26.52
C GLY A 51 28.94 -21.49 27.19
N ARG A 52 28.11 -22.54 27.19
CA ARG A 52 26.75 -22.52 27.78
C ARG A 52 26.76 -22.80 29.28
N THR A 53 25.65 -22.44 29.93
CA THR A 53 25.39 -22.79 31.33
C THR A 53 25.21 -24.30 31.48
N ALA A 54 26.13 -24.96 32.16
CA ALA A 54 26.05 -26.36 32.53
C ALA A 54 25.83 -26.56 34.04
N LEU A 55 25.10 -27.62 34.40
CA LEU A 55 24.83 -28.06 35.77
C LEU A 55 25.05 -29.58 35.87
N ALA A 56 25.35 -30.07 37.08
CA ALA A 56 25.53 -31.49 37.33
C ALA A 56 24.84 -31.93 38.63
N SER A 57 24.56 -33.23 38.75
CA SER A 57 24.02 -33.83 39.98
C SER A 57 24.98 -33.77 41.17
N SER A 58 26.29 -33.77 40.89
CA SER A 58 27.34 -33.52 41.87
C SER A 58 28.65 -33.13 41.18
N THR A 59 29.58 -32.61 41.99
CA THR A 59 30.98 -32.36 41.61
C THR A 59 31.89 -33.05 42.64
N GLU A 60 32.99 -33.65 42.21
CA GLU A 60 33.99 -34.28 43.10
C GLU A 60 34.76 -33.22 43.91
N ASN A 61 35.27 -32.18 43.24
CA ASN A 61 35.98 -31.05 43.85
C ASN A 61 35.55 -29.72 43.22
N ALA A 62 34.76 -28.93 43.95
CA ALA A 62 34.17 -27.68 43.45
C ALA A 62 35.24 -26.61 43.12
N GLY A 63 34.99 -25.82 42.09
CA GLY A 63 35.92 -24.80 41.59
C GLY A 63 36.97 -25.32 40.61
N TYR A 64 37.32 -26.62 40.67
CA TYR A 64 38.31 -27.27 39.78
C TYR A 64 37.72 -28.34 38.86
N LEU A 65 36.60 -28.97 39.23
CA LEU A 65 35.95 -30.05 38.46
C LEU A 65 34.45 -29.76 38.19
N ASP A 66 34.08 -28.47 38.16
CA ASP A 66 32.72 -27.98 37.92
C ASP A 66 32.13 -28.35 36.54
N ALA A 67 30.81 -28.44 36.46
CA ALA A 67 30.06 -28.74 35.23
C ALA A 67 30.43 -27.87 34.00
N LYS A 68 30.79 -26.60 34.21
CA LYS A 68 31.20 -25.65 33.17
C LYS A 68 32.45 -26.09 32.39
N PHE A 69 33.32 -26.87 33.03
CA PHE A 69 34.59 -27.36 32.48
C PHE A 69 34.44 -28.57 31.56
N ALA A 70 33.21 -28.97 31.24
CA ALA A 70 32.92 -29.96 30.22
C ALA A 70 32.16 -29.35 29.03
N VAL A 71 32.14 -28.02 28.92
CA VAL A 71 31.48 -27.28 27.82
C VAL A 71 32.23 -25.99 27.44
N ASP A 72 33.49 -25.81 27.86
CA ASP A 72 34.27 -24.60 27.60
C ASP A 72 35.06 -24.66 26.27
N GLY A 73 35.27 -25.86 25.72
CA GLY A 73 36.06 -26.13 24.52
C GLY A 73 37.56 -26.31 24.75
N ASP A 74 38.02 -26.56 25.98
CA ASP A 74 39.42 -26.86 26.30
C ASP A 74 39.59 -28.35 26.67
N ALA A 75 40.56 -29.03 26.05
CA ALA A 75 40.83 -30.45 26.31
C ALA A 75 41.51 -30.73 27.66
N THR A 76 41.87 -29.70 28.43
CA THR A 76 42.66 -29.79 29.66
C THR A 76 41.86 -29.58 30.94
N THR A 77 40.69 -28.94 30.83
CA THR A 77 39.67 -28.80 31.88
C THR A 77 38.66 -29.95 31.82
N ARG A 78 38.01 -30.30 32.93
CA ARG A 78 36.99 -31.37 32.96
C ARG A 78 35.98 -31.20 34.10
N TRP A 79 34.76 -31.71 33.90
CA TRP A 79 33.84 -32.02 35.00
C TRP A 79 34.14 -33.40 35.60
N ALA A 80 33.92 -33.61 36.90
CA ALA A 80 33.91 -34.93 37.52
C ALA A 80 32.84 -35.05 38.63
N SER A 81 32.10 -36.16 38.66
CA SER A 81 31.06 -36.44 39.66
C SER A 81 31.61 -37.10 40.92
N GLN A 82 30.81 -37.09 42.00
CA GLN A 82 31.01 -37.98 43.14
C GLN A 82 30.94 -39.46 42.71
N ALA A 83 31.57 -40.35 43.49
CA ALA A 83 31.75 -41.78 43.18
C ALA A 83 30.50 -42.66 43.46
N THR A 84 29.36 -42.30 42.86
CA THR A 84 28.10 -43.08 42.90
C THR A 84 27.45 -43.15 41.52
N ASP A 85 26.56 -44.12 41.31
CA ASP A 85 25.84 -44.30 40.04
C ASP A 85 24.63 -43.33 39.92
N ASN A 86 24.02 -43.24 38.72
CA ASN A 86 22.90 -42.33 38.39
C ASN A 86 23.22 -40.83 38.47
N GLN A 87 24.48 -40.45 38.28
CA GLN A 87 24.93 -39.06 38.16
C GLN A 87 24.68 -38.52 36.74
N TRP A 88 24.53 -37.21 36.58
CA TRP A 88 24.29 -36.55 35.31
C TRP A 88 25.02 -35.20 35.18
N LEU A 89 25.24 -34.80 33.93
CA LEU A 89 25.74 -33.49 33.50
C LEU A 89 24.79 -32.96 32.41
N GLN A 90 24.24 -31.76 32.60
CA GLN A 90 23.29 -31.13 31.69
C GLN A 90 23.76 -29.74 31.23
N VAL A 91 23.27 -29.30 30.07
CA VAL A 91 23.55 -27.98 29.48
C VAL A 91 22.26 -27.32 28.99
N ASP A 92 22.14 -26.00 29.16
CA ASP A 92 21.07 -25.15 28.60
C ASP A 92 21.53 -24.51 27.27
N LEU A 93 20.92 -24.90 26.16
CA LEU A 93 21.21 -24.35 24.83
C LEU A 93 20.62 -22.94 24.60
N GLY A 94 19.88 -22.41 25.58
CA GLY A 94 19.25 -21.09 25.59
C GLY A 94 17.85 -21.04 24.97
N SER A 95 17.57 -21.89 23.97
CA SER A 95 16.26 -22.03 23.34
C SER A 95 16.08 -23.46 22.79
N PRO A 96 14.84 -23.92 22.50
CA PRO A 96 14.62 -25.26 21.94
C PRO A 96 15.32 -25.45 20.59
N GLN A 97 16.15 -26.50 20.49
CA GLN A 97 16.88 -26.88 19.29
C GLN A 97 16.38 -28.24 18.77
N GLN A 98 16.45 -28.44 17.45
CA GLN A 98 16.26 -29.76 16.84
C GLN A 98 17.60 -30.49 16.80
N LEU A 99 17.70 -31.64 17.46
CA LEU A 99 18.98 -32.29 17.79
C LEU A 99 19.19 -33.60 17.02
N CYS A 100 20.45 -33.87 16.68
CA CYS A 100 20.87 -35.07 15.94
C CYS A 100 22.09 -35.79 16.54
N GLY A 101 22.89 -35.13 17.36
CA GLY A 101 24.15 -35.72 17.84
C GLY A 101 24.72 -35.06 19.08
N VAL A 102 25.50 -35.84 19.82
CA VAL A 102 26.32 -35.42 20.96
C VAL A 102 27.70 -36.09 20.83
N THR A 103 28.77 -35.39 21.16
CA THR A 103 30.12 -35.98 21.29
C THR A 103 30.60 -35.82 22.72
N LEU A 104 30.92 -36.95 23.36
CA LEU A 104 31.45 -37.01 24.72
C LEU A 104 32.96 -37.26 24.67
N GLN A 105 33.75 -36.47 25.38
CA GLN A 105 35.18 -36.74 25.57
C GLN A 105 35.42 -37.15 27.03
N TRP A 106 35.52 -38.45 27.29
CA TRP A 106 35.70 -39.01 28.63
C TRP A 106 37.14 -38.94 29.11
N GLU A 107 37.31 -38.78 30.42
CA GLU A 107 38.54 -39.14 31.14
C GLU A 107 38.58 -40.67 31.41
N ALA A 108 39.62 -41.21 32.05
CA ALA A 108 39.66 -42.62 32.41
C ALA A 108 38.51 -43.05 33.34
N ALA A 109 37.94 -42.11 34.12
CA ALA A 109 36.72 -42.31 34.90
C ALA A 109 35.44 -42.15 34.02
N TYR A 110 35.12 -43.15 33.20
CA TYR A 110 33.98 -43.10 32.25
C TYR A 110 32.76 -43.95 32.67
N ALA A 111 31.63 -43.73 31.98
CA ALA A 111 30.40 -44.51 32.17
C ALA A 111 30.46 -45.88 31.47
N LYS A 112 30.26 -46.97 32.21
CA LYS A 112 30.05 -48.31 31.62
C LYS A 112 28.72 -48.40 30.90
N THR A 113 27.69 -47.77 31.45
CA THR A 113 26.40 -47.55 30.77
C THR A 113 25.91 -46.13 31.02
N PHE A 114 25.34 -45.49 29.99
CA PHE A 114 24.76 -44.15 30.07
C PHE A 114 23.60 -43.96 29.09
N GLN A 115 22.91 -42.84 29.19
CA GLN A 115 21.88 -42.42 28.24
C GLN A 115 21.94 -40.90 28.03
N ILE A 116 21.62 -40.44 26.83
CA ILE A 116 21.35 -39.01 26.55
C ILE A 116 19.85 -38.76 26.62
N GLU A 117 19.47 -37.77 27.43
CA GLU A 117 18.09 -37.30 27.62
C GLU A 117 17.97 -35.81 27.23
N VAL A 118 16.77 -35.39 26.83
CA VAL A 118 16.45 -34.00 26.46
C VAL A 118 15.25 -33.49 27.26
N SER A 119 15.11 -32.17 27.34
CA SER A 119 14.03 -31.49 28.05
C SER A 119 13.73 -30.10 27.47
N SER A 120 12.48 -29.64 27.61
CA SER A 120 12.04 -28.28 27.31
C SER A 120 12.17 -27.31 28.50
N ASP A 121 12.14 -27.81 29.73
CA ASP A 121 12.04 -27.03 30.98
C ASP A 121 13.22 -27.25 31.96
N GLY A 122 14.08 -28.25 31.70
CA GLY A 122 15.22 -28.62 32.53
C GLY A 122 14.88 -29.55 33.70
N THR A 123 13.61 -29.92 33.88
CA THR A 123 13.10 -30.71 35.03
C THR A 123 12.33 -31.96 34.60
N SER A 124 11.61 -31.90 33.49
CA SER A 124 10.88 -32.99 32.85
C SER A 124 11.72 -33.55 31.70
N TRP A 125 12.16 -34.81 31.80
CA TRP A 125 13.17 -35.38 30.90
C TRP A 125 12.65 -36.57 30.09
N SER A 126 12.99 -36.62 28.80
CA SER A 126 12.69 -37.74 27.89
C SER A 126 13.98 -38.31 27.27
N PRO A 127 14.07 -39.63 27.01
CA PRO A 127 15.18 -40.21 26.28
C PRO A 127 15.29 -39.69 24.84
N ALA A 128 16.48 -39.22 24.45
CA ALA A 128 16.83 -38.91 23.05
C ALA A 128 17.73 -39.99 22.41
N SER A 129 18.02 -41.05 23.16
CA SER A 129 18.85 -42.19 22.78
C SER A 129 18.44 -43.44 23.55
N ALA A 130 18.86 -44.63 23.07
CA ALA A 130 18.82 -45.86 23.86
C ALA A 130 19.86 -45.81 25.01
N VAL A 131 19.84 -46.81 25.90
CA VAL A 131 20.95 -47.01 26.84
C VAL A 131 22.18 -47.51 26.07
N ILE A 132 23.30 -46.82 26.25
CA ILE A 132 24.56 -47.02 25.53
C ILE A 132 25.57 -47.68 26.47
N ASN A 133 26.26 -48.72 26.00
CA ASN A 133 27.46 -49.23 26.65
C ASN A 133 28.63 -48.30 26.31
N GLY A 134 29.22 -47.64 27.30
CA GLY A 134 30.32 -46.72 27.10
C GLY A 134 31.66 -47.43 26.95
N THR A 135 32.60 -46.78 26.25
CA THR A 135 33.95 -47.30 25.94
C THR A 135 35.07 -46.45 26.52
N GLY A 136 34.76 -45.27 27.07
CA GLY A 136 35.73 -44.23 27.36
C GLY A 136 36.28 -43.59 26.09
N GLY A 137 37.26 -42.68 26.25
CA GLY A 137 37.82 -41.89 25.15
C GLY A 137 36.78 -40.91 24.56
N THR A 138 36.91 -40.58 23.27
CA THR A 138 35.88 -39.81 22.56
C THR A 138 34.78 -40.74 22.02
N GLN A 139 33.52 -40.45 22.33
CA GLN A 139 32.35 -41.19 21.86
C GLN A 139 31.33 -40.26 21.20
N ASN A 140 31.09 -40.48 19.91
CA ASN A 140 30.03 -39.80 19.15
C ASN A 140 28.71 -40.59 19.30
N VAL A 141 27.64 -39.90 19.63
CA VAL A 141 26.31 -40.47 19.90
C VAL A 141 25.28 -39.77 19.03
N SER A 142 24.68 -40.49 18.08
CA SER A 142 23.49 -40.01 17.37
C SER A 142 22.29 -39.97 18.33
N ILE A 143 21.57 -38.85 18.33
CA ILE A 143 20.35 -38.65 19.13
C ILE A 143 19.22 -38.13 18.24
N SER A 144 17.99 -38.14 18.73
CA SER A 144 16.87 -37.51 18.02
C SER A 144 15.85 -36.90 18.97
N GLY A 145 15.43 -35.67 18.69
CA GLY A 145 14.37 -34.98 19.44
C GLY A 145 14.52 -33.45 19.38
N THR A 146 13.55 -32.76 19.96
CA THR A 146 13.58 -31.30 20.16
C THR A 146 13.80 -31.03 21.65
N GLY A 147 14.74 -30.15 22.01
CA GLY A 147 15.03 -29.84 23.41
C GLY A 147 15.80 -28.53 23.58
N ARG A 148 15.52 -27.81 24.67
CA ARG A 148 16.34 -26.67 25.11
C ARG A 148 17.49 -27.14 26.00
N TYR A 149 17.23 -28.16 26.81
CA TYR A 149 18.18 -28.75 27.74
C TYR A 149 18.55 -30.16 27.25
N VAL A 150 19.84 -30.50 27.38
CA VAL A 150 20.38 -31.81 27.00
C VAL A 150 21.24 -32.32 28.15
N ARG A 151 21.18 -33.61 28.48
CA ARG A 151 22.04 -34.19 29.51
C ARG A 151 22.57 -35.57 29.19
N MET A 152 23.81 -35.82 29.62
CA MET A 152 24.38 -37.15 29.78
C MET A 152 24.00 -37.64 31.19
N LYS A 153 23.45 -38.86 31.26
CA LYS A 153 23.06 -39.54 32.51
C LYS A 153 23.78 -40.88 32.60
N GLY A 154 24.76 -40.96 33.50
CA GLY A 154 25.55 -42.17 33.74
C GLY A 154 24.80 -43.14 34.65
N LEU A 155 24.54 -44.35 34.17
CA LEU A 155 23.71 -45.36 34.85
C LEU A 155 24.56 -46.38 35.63
N THR A 156 25.75 -46.71 35.15
CA THR A 156 26.73 -47.53 35.87
C THR A 156 28.16 -47.11 35.51
N ARG A 157 29.06 -47.00 36.49
CA ARG A 157 30.46 -46.57 36.27
C ARG A 157 31.35 -47.72 35.77
N ALA A 158 32.41 -47.37 35.03
CA ALA A 158 33.39 -48.34 34.54
C ALA A 158 34.56 -48.57 35.51
N THR A 159 34.74 -47.69 36.51
CA THR A 159 35.80 -47.76 37.52
C THR A 159 35.22 -47.54 38.92
N GLY A 160 36.06 -47.54 39.96
CA GLY A 160 35.65 -47.17 41.31
C GLY A 160 35.38 -45.67 41.51
N TYR A 161 35.92 -44.81 40.63
CA TYR A 161 35.77 -43.35 40.66
C TYR A 161 34.40 -42.89 40.12
N GLY A 162 34.15 -41.59 40.08
CA GLY A 162 32.93 -41.01 39.49
C GLY A 162 32.85 -41.13 37.95
N TYR A 163 32.02 -40.28 37.36
CA TYR A 163 31.99 -40.03 35.91
C TYR A 163 32.72 -38.71 35.62
N SER A 164 33.55 -38.65 34.58
CA SER A 164 34.25 -37.42 34.22
C SER A 164 34.38 -37.21 32.71
N LEU A 165 34.08 -35.98 32.28
CA LEU A 165 34.09 -35.53 30.89
C LEU A 165 34.98 -34.29 30.77
N TYR A 166 35.93 -34.34 29.83
CA TYR A 166 36.63 -33.16 29.30
C TYR A 166 35.68 -32.31 28.44
N GLU A 167 34.77 -32.93 27.68
CA GLU A 167 33.83 -32.19 26.82
C GLU A 167 32.49 -32.93 26.60
N LEU A 168 31.42 -32.15 26.45
CA LEU A 168 30.04 -32.50 26.14
C LEU A 168 29.58 -31.60 24.97
N GLN A 169 29.92 -31.99 23.75
CA GLN A 169 29.59 -31.25 22.54
C GLN A 169 28.18 -31.63 22.07
N VAL A 170 27.32 -30.67 21.75
CA VAL A 170 25.92 -30.92 21.35
C VAL A 170 25.66 -30.33 19.97
N PHE A 171 25.04 -31.12 19.07
CA PHE A 171 24.87 -30.76 17.67
C PHE A 171 23.41 -30.84 17.20
N GLY A 172 22.99 -29.75 16.55
CA GLY A 172 21.68 -29.65 15.92
C GLY A 172 21.63 -30.30 14.54
N THR A 173 20.45 -30.76 14.13
CA THR A 173 20.19 -31.14 12.74
C THR A 173 20.52 -29.97 11.82
N THR A 174 20.98 -30.23 10.60
CA THR A 174 21.00 -29.23 9.52
C THR A 174 19.56 -28.93 9.06
N SER A 175 18.80 -28.19 9.88
CA SER A 175 17.39 -27.92 9.64
C SER A 175 17.18 -26.87 8.56
N THR A 176 17.00 -27.33 7.33
CA THR A 176 16.00 -26.72 6.45
C THR A 176 14.61 -26.89 7.10
N GLY A 177 13.73 -25.89 7.14
CA GLY A 177 13.89 -24.51 6.68
C GLY A 177 14.80 -23.67 7.59
N GLY A 178 15.85 -23.00 7.07
CA GLY A 178 16.17 -22.88 5.65
C GLY A 178 15.29 -21.89 4.88
N GLY A 179 14.59 -20.99 5.57
CA GLY A 179 14.49 -19.63 5.04
C GLY A 179 15.87 -19.01 5.18
N THR A 180 16.67 -18.99 4.11
CA THR A 180 18.00 -18.39 4.17
C THR A 180 17.86 -16.90 4.50
N THR A 181 18.47 -16.46 5.59
CA THR A 181 18.74 -15.03 5.85
C THR A 181 19.85 -14.55 4.91
N THR A 182 19.54 -14.64 3.62
CA THR A 182 20.43 -14.32 2.51
C THR A 182 20.78 -12.85 2.64
N CYS A 183 22.07 -12.53 2.68
CA CYS A 183 22.47 -11.13 2.70
C CYS A 183 22.06 -10.50 1.36
N SER A 184 21.21 -9.47 1.41
CA SER A 184 20.64 -8.88 0.21
C SER A 184 21.74 -8.30 -0.68
N THR A 185 21.66 -8.53 -1.99
CA THR A 185 22.59 -7.91 -2.95
C THR A 185 22.23 -6.46 -3.27
N THR A 186 21.08 -5.96 -2.78
CA THR A 186 20.64 -4.57 -2.97
C THR A 186 21.37 -3.64 -2.01
N ASN A 187 21.98 -2.57 -2.52
CA ASN A 187 22.60 -1.54 -1.69
C ASN A 187 21.53 -0.73 -0.94
N PHE A 188 21.35 -0.99 0.36
CA PHE A 188 20.39 -0.28 1.21
C PHE A 188 20.86 1.13 1.64
N ALA A 189 22.14 1.47 1.39
CA ALA A 189 22.68 2.80 1.62
C ALA A 189 22.48 3.77 0.44
N GLN A 190 22.09 3.28 -0.75
CA GLN A 190 22.02 4.14 -1.94
C GLN A 190 20.98 5.27 -1.79
N GLY A 191 21.39 6.50 -2.08
CA GLY A 191 20.58 7.71 -1.96
C GLY A 191 20.25 8.14 -0.53
N LYS A 192 20.84 7.50 0.49
CA LYS A 192 20.58 7.81 1.90
C LYS A 192 21.41 9.02 2.39
N PRO A 193 20.95 9.73 3.44
CA PRO A 193 21.76 10.76 4.09
C PRO A 193 23.06 10.17 4.66
N ALA A 194 24.20 10.76 4.28
CA ALA A 194 25.53 10.37 4.78
C ALA A 194 26.26 11.57 5.40
N SER A 195 27.20 11.29 6.30
CA SER A 195 28.08 12.29 6.92
C SER A 195 29.44 11.70 7.25
N ALA A 196 30.44 12.56 7.49
CA ALA A 196 31.81 12.16 7.78
C ALA A 196 32.44 13.02 8.89
N SER A 197 33.51 12.52 9.52
CA SER A 197 34.29 13.28 10.51
C SER A 197 35.03 14.48 9.91
N SER A 198 35.40 14.38 8.63
CA SER A 198 35.93 15.48 7.84
C SER A 198 35.81 15.18 6.35
N THR A 199 35.98 16.22 5.55
CA THR A 199 36.01 16.15 4.08
C THR A 199 37.21 16.95 3.58
N GLU A 200 37.91 16.46 2.55
CA GLU A 200 39.04 17.14 1.92
C GLU A 200 38.58 18.39 1.14
N ASN A 201 37.52 18.24 0.34
CA ASN A 201 36.85 19.34 -0.38
C ASN A 201 35.33 19.11 -0.43
N ALA A 202 34.56 19.90 0.32
CA ALA A 202 33.10 19.72 0.46
C ALA A 202 32.30 19.86 -0.84
N ASN A 203 32.86 20.48 -1.89
CA ASN A 203 32.17 20.65 -3.17
C ASN A 203 32.34 19.44 -4.11
N ALA A 204 33.32 18.56 -3.87
CA ALA A 204 33.72 17.50 -4.79
C ALA A 204 34.01 16.13 -4.14
N LEU A 205 34.16 16.07 -2.81
CA LEU A 205 34.63 14.89 -2.06
C LEU A 205 33.78 14.63 -0.79
N ASP A 206 32.54 15.14 -0.76
CA ASP A 206 31.59 15.03 0.34
C ASP A 206 31.08 13.59 0.61
N ALA A 207 30.58 13.35 1.83
CA ALA A 207 30.09 12.05 2.29
C ALA A 207 28.98 11.45 1.41
N LYS A 208 28.12 12.27 0.80
CA LYS A 208 27.05 11.81 -0.10
C LYS A 208 27.58 11.10 -1.36
N PHE A 209 28.78 11.46 -1.80
CA PHE A 209 29.44 10.90 -2.99
C PHE A 209 30.07 9.52 -2.75
N ALA A 210 29.80 8.91 -1.59
CA ALA A 210 30.10 7.50 -1.32
C ALA A 210 28.84 6.65 -1.16
N VAL A 211 27.65 7.20 -1.48
CA VAL A 211 26.35 6.52 -1.37
C VAL A 211 25.37 6.90 -2.49
N ASP A 212 25.82 7.57 -3.55
CA ASP A 212 24.96 7.94 -4.69
C ASP A 212 24.76 6.78 -5.68
N GLY A 213 25.67 5.81 -5.69
CA GLY A 213 25.71 4.68 -6.62
C GLY A 213 26.56 4.89 -7.87
N ASP A 214 27.23 6.04 -8.01
CA ASP A 214 28.15 6.33 -9.11
C ASP A 214 29.59 5.97 -8.71
N SER A 215 30.20 5.03 -9.43
CA SER A 215 31.57 4.58 -9.15
C SER A 215 32.67 5.57 -9.57
N THR A 216 32.33 6.78 -10.02
CA THR A 216 33.27 7.85 -10.43
C THR A 216 33.34 9.02 -9.45
N THR A 217 32.30 9.24 -8.65
CA THR A 217 32.27 10.14 -7.49
C THR A 217 32.84 9.44 -6.25
N ARG A 218 33.33 10.19 -5.26
CA ARG A 218 33.91 9.61 -4.02
C ARG A 218 33.83 10.56 -2.84
N TRP A 219 33.78 10.01 -1.62
CA TRP A 219 34.16 10.75 -0.40
C TRP A 219 35.69 10.72 -0.21
N ALA A 220 36.27 11.77 0.37
CA ALA A 220 37.64 11.76 0.89
C ALA A 220 37.80 12.59 2.19
N SER A 221 38.52 12.04 3.18
CA SER A 221 38.79 12.70 4.48
C SER A 221 40.03 13.60 4.46
N GLN A 222 40.15 14.45 5.48
CA GLN A 222 41.44 15.08 5.83
C GLN A 222 42.50 14.02 6.21
N ALA A 223 43.78 14.37 6.04
CA ALA A 223 44.93 13.47 6.19
C ALA A 223 45.38 13.25 7.65
N THR A 224 44.47 12.80 8.52
CA THR A 224 44.74 12.43 9.93
C THR A 224 44.07 11.09 10.29
N ASP A 225 44.46 10.51 11.43
CA ASP A 225 43.85 9.30 12.01
C ASP A 225 43.26 9.62 13.39
N ALA A 226 42.12 9.08 13.82
CA ALA A 226 41.15 8.28 13.06
C ALA A 226 40.15 9.17 12.29
N GLN A 227 39.51 8.62 11.25
CA GLN A 227 38.45 9.30 10.49
C GLN A 227 37.31 8.32 10.22
N TRP A 228 36.10 8.82 9.94
CA TRP A 228 34.93 8.00 9.68
C TRP A 228 33.99 8.58 8.62
N LEU A 229 33.22 7.68 8.01
CA LEU A 229 32.12 7.94 7.08
C LEU A 229 30.92 7.09 7.54
N GLN A 230 29.74 7.68 7.66
CA GLN A 230 28.51 7.01 8.10
C GLN A 230 27.31 7.32 7.21
N VAL A 231 26.32 6.43 7.25
CA VAL A 231 25.04 6.55 6.54
C VAL A 231 23.86 6.30 7.48
N ASP A 232 22.77 7.08 7.33
CA ASP A 232 21.49 6.89 8.01
C ASP A 232 20.53 6.07 7.13
N LEU A 233 20.24 4.83 7.52
CA LEU A 233 19.33 3.96 6.76
C LEU A 233 17.85 4.38 6.89
N GLY A 234 17.54 5.29 7.83
CA GLY A 234 16.21 5.84 8.15
C GLY A 234 15.50 5.11 9.30
N SER A 235 15.80 3.83 9.52
CA SER A 235 15.31 3.00 10.62
C SER A 235 16.30 1.87 10.91
N ALA A 236 16.17 1.21 12.06
CA ALA A 236 17.07 0.11 12.43
C ALA A 236 16.94 -1.10 11.48
N GLN A 237 18.06 -1.57 10.94
CA GLN A 237 18.15 -2.69 10.01
C GLN A 237 19.07 -3.78 10.54
N ASN A 238 18.79 -5.03 10.20
CA ASN A 238 19.73 -6.14 10.39
C ASN A 238 20.75 -6.12 9.25
N VAL A 239 21.91 -5.55 9.53
CA VAL A 239 23.03 -5.46 8.59
C VAL A 239 23.80 -6.77 8.61
N CYS A 240 24.00 -7.35 7.43
CA CYS A 240 24.70 -8.62 7.21
C CYS A 240 26.01 -8.46 6.43
N GLY A 241 26.19 -7.31 5.79
CA GLY A 241 27.39 -7.04 5.02
C GLY A 241 27.56 -5.57 4.65
N VAL A 242 28.79 -5.24 4.31
CA VAL A 242 29.20 -3.95 3.75
C VAL A 242 30.14 -4.23 2.57
N SER A 243 30.06 -3.42 1.50
CA SER A 243 31.07 -3.37 0.45
C SER A 243 31.68 -1.96 0.44
N LEU A 244 33.00 -1.87 0.67
CA LEU A 244 33.75 -0.62 0.53
C LEU A 244 34.53 -0.66 -0.79
N GLN A 245 34.17 0.18 -1.74
CA GLN A 245 34.95 0.42 -2.94
C GLN A 245 35.94 1.55 -2.66
N TRP A 246 37.14 1.20 -2.18
CA TRP A 246 38.19 2.15 -1.85
C TRP A 246 38.83 2.78 -3.10
N GLU A 247 39.33 4.00 -2.93
CA GLU A 247 40.34 4.60 -3.82
C GLU A 247 41.76 4.12 -3.41
N ALA A 248 42.83 4.54 -4.10
CA ALA A 248 44.20 4.21 -3.68
C ALA A 248 44.54 4.76 -2.28
N ALA A 249 43.88 5.82 -1.84
CA ALA A 249 43.95 6.34 -0.47
C ALA A 249 43.06 5.53 0.51
N TYR A 250 43.34 4.23 0.67
CA TYR A 250 42.54 3.30 1.50
C TYR A 250 42.99 3.21 2.96
N ALA A 251 42.15 2.61 3.82
CA ALA A 251 42.49 2.29 5.21
C ALA A 251 43.41 1.07 5.30
N LYS A 252 44.61 1.20 5.89
CA LYS A 252 45.43 0.02 6.26
C LYS A 252 44.74 -0.81 7.35
N THR A 253 44.09 -0.13 8.30
CA THR A 253 43.18 -0.76 9.26
C THR A 253 41.91 0.08 9.44
N PHE A 254 40.78 -0.58 9.56
CA PHE A 254 39.47 0.03 9.82
C PHE A 254 38.57 -0.92 10.64
N ARG A 255 37.36 -0.50 10.97
CA ARG A 255 36.27 -1.38 11.43
C ARG A 255 34.92 -0.83 10.98
N ILE A 256 33.88 -1.65 11.06
CA ILE A 256 32.49 -1.19 10.91
C ILE A 256 31.87 -1.05 12.31
N ASP A 257 31.26 0.10 12.57
CA ASP A 257 30.42 0.39 13.74
C ASP A 257 28.95 0.52 13.32
N VAL A 258 28.02 0.22 14.23
CA VAL A 258 26.58 0.52 14.09
C VAL A 258 26.03 1.32 15.26
N SER A 259 24.91 2.00 15.04
CA SER A 259 24.22 2.83 16.04
C SER A 259 22.72 2.91 15.75
N ASN A 260 21.89 3.20 16.77
CA ASN A 260 20.46 3.47 16.62
C ASN A 260 20.08 4.96 16.66
N ASP A 261 20.96 5.81 17.21
CA ASP A 261 20.74 7.23 17.50
C ASP A 261 21.72 8.17 16.75
N GLY A 262 22.74 7.60 16.09
CA GLY A 262 23.80 8.33 15.38
C GLY A 262 24.92 8.83 16.28
N THR A 263 24.81 8.68 17.61
CA THR A 263 25.72 9.26 18.61
C THR A 263 26.35 8.22 19.52
N THR A 264 25.62 7.17 19.89
CA THR A 264 26.08 6.00 20.66
C THR A 264 26.41 4.87 19.70
N TRP A 265 27.66 4.39 19.71
CA TRP A 265 28.17 3.48 18.68
C TRP A 265 28.72 2.17 19.26
N THR A 266 28.35 1.05 18.63
CA THR A 266 28.82 -0.31 18.97
C THR A 266 29.61 -0.88 17.79
N PRO A 267 30.82 -1.44 18.01
CA PRO A 267 31.56 -2.13 16.96
C PRO A 267 30.77 -3.35 16.44
N ALA A 268 30.50 -3.36 15.13
CA ALA A 268 29.90 -4.48 14.43
C ALA A 268 30.96 -5.49 13.92
N THR A 269 32.22 -5.05 13.85
CA THR A 269 33.38 -5.89 13.57
C THR A 269 34.54 -5.58 14.52
N GLY A 270 35.48 -6.50 14.65
CA GLY A 270 36.83 -6.18 15.13
C GLY A 270 37.59 -5.30 14.14
N THR A 271 38.86 -5.04 14.43
CA THR A 271 39.78 -4.36 13.49
C THR A 271 40.03 -5.24 12.27
N ILE A 272 39.77 -4.69 11.08
CA ILE A 272 39.95 -5.29 9.77
C ILE A 272 41.20 -4.69 9.13
N SER A 273 42.08 -5.53 8.59
CA SER A 273 43.15 -5.10 7.68
C SER A 273 42.55 -4.75 6.32
N GLY A 274 42.76 -3.53 5.84
CA GLY A 274 42.25 -3.12 4.54
C GLY A 274 43.16 -3.54 3.38
N THR A 275 42.55 -3.84 2.24
CA THR A 275 43.24 -4.33 1.03
C THR A 275 43.34 -3.29 -0.09
N GLY A 276 42.58 -2.20 0.01
CA GLY A 276 42.25 -1.35 -1.14
C GLY A 276 41.30 -2.05 -2.11
N GLY A 277 40.93 -1.36 -3.19
CA GLY A 277 39.96 -1.84 -4.17
C GLY A 277 38.57 -2.07 -3.56
N THR A 278 37.79 -2.99 -4.12
CA THR A 278 36.50 -3.40 -3.53
C THR A 278 36.72 -4.45 -2.45
N GLN A 279 36.43 -4.09 -1.20
CA GLN A 279 36.55 -4.96 -0.03
C GLN A 279 35.19 -5.22 0.60
N ASN A 280 34.74 -6.48 0.53
CA ASN A 280 33.51 -6.95 1.17
C ASN A 280 33.79 -7.35 2.62
N VAL A 281 32.90 -6.93 3.52
CA VAL A 281 32.94 -7.18 4.96
C VAL A 281 31.61 -7.83 5.36
N ASN A 282 31.62 -9.14 5.58
CA ASN A 282 30.48 -9.85 6.16
C ASN A 282 30.42 -9.58 7.67
N LEU A 283 29.23 -9.32 8.20
CA LEU A 283 29.00 -9.02 9.61
C LEU A 283 27.59 -9.47 10.04
N SER A 284 27.23 -9.30 11.31
CA SER A 284 25.86 -9.54 11.77
C SER A 284 25.54 -8.61 12.94
N ALA A 285 24.94 -7.46 12.63
CA ALA A 285 24.63 -6.43 13.61
C ALA A 285 23.30 -5.73 13.29
N SER A 286 22.68 -5.08 14.27
CA SER A 286 21.45 -4.33 14.08
C SER A 286 21.66 -2.86 14.41
N GLY A 287 21.21 -1.96 13.53
CA GLY A 287 21.41 -0.51 13.70
C GLY A 287 20.71 0.32 12.62
N ARG A 288 20.35 1.56 12.95
CA ARG A 288 19.85 2.57 11.99
C ARG A 288 20.97 3.24 11.21
N TYR A 289 22.11 3.43 11.86
CA TYR A 289 23.28 4.05 11.28
C TYR A 289 24.41 3.02 11.15
N VAL A 290 25.13 3.07 10.03
CA VAL A 290 26.30 2.20 9.77
C VAL A 290 27.48 3.09 9.44
N ARG A 291 28.65 2.81 10.02
CA ARG A 291 29.84 3.65 9.89
C ARG A 291 31.10 2.85 9.62
N MET A 292 31.84 3.25 8.60
CA MET A 292 33.24 2.88 8.42
C MET A 292 34.08 3.79 9.32
N THR A 293 34.89 3.21 10.21
CA THR A 293 35.87 3.95 11.02
C THR A 293 37.28 3.50 10.67
N GLY A 294 38.02 4.38 9.98
CA GLY A 294 39.41 4.20 9.60
C GLY A 294 40.34 4.48 10.77
N LEU A 295 41.21 3.53 11.08
CA LEU A 295 42.07 3.50 12.27
C LEU A 295 43.55 3.74 11.95
N THR A 296 44.01 3.38 10.75
CA THR A 296 45.32 3.75 10.21
C THR A 296 45.27 3.81 8.69
N ARG A 297 45.78 4.87 8.07
CA ARG A 297 45.86 5.04 6.60
C ARG A 297 46.92 4.12 5.97
N ALA A 298 46.70 3.73 4.71
CA ALA A 298 47.68 2.99 3.91
C ALA A 298 48.68 3.90 3.16
N THR A 299 48.39 5.19 3.05
CA THR A 299 49.21 6.19 2.35
C THR A 299 49.37 7.46 3.21
N GLY A 300 50.04 8.49 2.69
CA GLY A 300 50.09 9.81 3.34
C GLY A 300 48.79 10.62 3.21
N TYR A 301 47.93 10.30 2.23
CA TYR A 301 46.64 10.96 2.00
C TYR A 301 45.58 10.48 3.00
N GLY A 302 44.43 11.14 3.06
CA GLY A 302 43.27 10.74 3.88
C GLY A 302 42.66 9.39 3.48
N TYR A 303 41.50 9.08 4.04
CA TYR A 303 40.70 7.91 3.65
C TYR A 303 39.77 8.29 2.51
N SER A 304 39.64 7.47 1.47
CA SER A 304 38.69 7.73 0.37
C SER A 304 37.99 6.48 -0.16
N ILE A 305 36.68 6.62 -0.39
CA ILE A 305 35.75 5.57 -0.80
C ILE A 305 34.89 6.12 -1.95
N TYR A 306 34.84 5.40 -3.07
CA TYR A 306 33.90 5.62 -4.17
C TYR A 306 32.48 5.19 -3.79
N GLU A 307 32.31 4.03 -3.17
CA GLU A 307 30.99 3.52 -2.74
C GLU A 307 31.07 2.75 -1.42
N PHE A 308 30.21 3.11 -0.47
CA PHE A 308 29.99 2.46 0.83
C PHE A 308 28.61 1.79 0.80
N LYS A 309 28.57 0.57 0.26
CA LYS A 309 27.33 -0.18 0.10
C LYS A 309 27.00 -0.93 1.38
N VAL A 310 25.74 -0.90 1.81
CA VAL A 310 25.25 -1.60 3.01
C VAL A 310 24.23 -2.65 2.61
N PHE A 311 24.40 -3.87 3.10
CA PHE A 311 23.56 -5.03 2.79
C PHE A 311 22.82 -5.50 4.05
N THR A 312 21.52 -5.77 3.91
CA THR A 312 20.64 -6.18 5.01
C THR A 312 20.14 -7.62 4.83
N SER A 313 19.95 -8.35 5.93
CA SER A 313 19.43 -9.72 5.90
C SER A 313 17.94 -9.75 6.22
N GLY A 314 17.14 -9.99 5.18
CA GLY A 314 15.75 -10.40 5.32
C GLY A 314 15.64 -11.91 5.52
N THR A 315 14.63 -12.38 6.23
CA THR A 315 14.18 -13.77 6.11
C THR A 315 13.68 -14.02 4.68
N GLY A 316 13.80 -15.26 4.19
CA GLY A 316 13.38 -15.67 2.84
C GLY A 316 11.86 -15.69 2.57
N THR A 317 11.09 -14.91 3.32
CA THR A 317 9.68 -14.56 3.15
C THR A 317 9.49 -13.17 3.77
N GLY A 318 8.47 -12.40 3.35
CA GLY A 318 8.27 -10.99 3.74
C GLY A 318 7.87 -10.74 5.20
N GLY A 319 8.64 -11.26 6.17
CA GLY A 319 8.49 -11.18 7.62
C GLY A 319 8.73 -9.78 8.21
N THR A 320 8.21 -8.76 7.55
CA THR A 320 7.81 -7.51 8.20
C THR A 320 6.86 -7.84 9.35
N THR A 321 6.93 -7.10 10.46
CA THR A 321 6.01 -7.30 11.61
C THR A 321 4.56 -7.25 11.11
N PRO A 322 3.72 -8.26 11.39
CA PRO A 322 2.32 -8.24 11.00
C PRO A 322 1.65 -6.94 11.45
N LEU A 323 1.07 -6.20 10.51
CA LEU A 323 0.44 -4.93 10.83
C LEU A 323 -0.80 -5.17 11.69
N PRO A 324 -1.07 -4.34 12.70
CA PRO A 324 -2.20 -4.55 13.60
C PRO A 324 -3.52 -4.38 12.84
N THR A 325 -4.37 -5.40 12.90
CA THR A 325 -5.74 -5.37 12.39
C THR A 325 -6.74 -5.69 13.51
N SER A 326 -8.02 -5.39 13.30
CA SER A 326 -9.06 -5.60 14.31
C SER A 326 -10.43 -5.70 13.66
N ASP A 327 -11.30 -6.57 14.19
CA ASP A 327 -12.73 -6.56 13.84
C ASP A 327 -13.47 -5.35 14.45
N THR A 328 -12.87 -4.67 15.43
CA THR A 328 -13.32 -3.41 16.01
C THR A 328 -12.17 -2.40 15.96
N PRO A 329 -11.81 -1.89 14.76
CA PRO A 329 -10.73 -0.92 14.64
C PRO A 329 -11.20 0.46 15.12
N ASP A 330 -10.26 1.28 15.56
CA ASP A 330 -10.49 2.73 15.60
C ASP A 330 -10.43 3.29 14.18
N PHE A 331 -11.45 4.04 13.78
CA PHE A 331 -11.50 4.74 12.50
C PHE A 331 -10.97 6.19 12.59
N GLY A 332 -10.63 6.67 13.79
CA GLY A 332 -9.95 7.95 14.03
C GLY A 332 -10.87 9.13 14.36
N PRO A 333 -10.28 10.28 14.73
CA PRO A 333 -11.02 11.43 15.27
C PRO A 333 -12.00 12.07 14.28
N ASN A 334 -11.80 11.83 12.98
CA ASN A 334 -12.64 12.35 11.89
C ASN A 334 -13.91 11.49 11.66
N VAL A 335 -14.10 10.40 12.42
CA VAL A 335 -15.24 9.49 12.32
C VAL A 335 -16.04 9.52 13.62
N ALA A 336 -17.21 10.16 13.60
CA ALA A 336 -18.20 10.05 14.66
C ALA A 336 -19.07 8.81 14.43
N ILE A 337 -19.20 7.95 15.45
CA ILE A 337 -20.02 6.74 15.38
C ILE A 337 -21.13 6.85 16.43
N PHE A 338 -22.37 6.68 15.98
CA PHE A 338 -23.57 6.77 16.81
C PHE A 338 -24.29 5.42 16.85
N ASP A 339 -24.99 5.19 17.96
CA ASP A 339 -25.93 4.09 18.14
C ASP A 339 -27.30 4.64 18.61
N PRO A 340 -28.39 3.83 18.61
CA PRO A 340 -29.71 4.32 18.99
C PRO A 340 -29.86 4.81 20.44
N SER A 341 -28.86 4.60 21.31
CA SER A 341 -28.83 5.19 22.66
C SER A 341 -28.16 6.57 22.71
N THR A 342 -27.45 6.96 21.63
CA THR A 342 -26.80 8.26 21.52
C THR A 342 -27.86 9.38 21.46
N PRO A 343 -27.82 10.38 22.36
CA PRO A 343 -28.82 11.45 22.37
C PRO A 343 -28.84 12.23 21.05
N VAL A 344 -30.04 12.45 20.50
CA VAL A 344 -30.25 13.20 19.24
C VAL A 344 -29.60 14.59 19.27
N ALA A 345 -29.61 15.27 20.42
CA ALA A 345 -28.93 16.56 20.58
C ALA A 345 -27.41 16.47 20.41
N THR A 346 -26.79 15.35 20.81
CA THR A 346 -25.34 15.08 20.61
C THR A 346 -25.04 14.81 19.14
N ILE A 347 -25.89 14.04 18.46
CA ILE A 347 -25.79 13.77 17.01
C ILE A 347 -25.91 15.08 16.22
N GLN A 348 -26.96 15.85 16.48
CA GLN A 348 -27.22 17.13 15.82
C GLN A 348 -26.08 18.13 16.07
N SER A 349 -25.64 18.29 17.33
CA SER A 349 -24.52 19.16 17.68
C SER A 349 -23.22 18.79 16.92
N LYS A 350 -22.95 17.51 16.70
CA LYS A 350 -21.78 17.05 15.92
C LYS A 350 -21.91 17.35 14.43
N LEU A 351 -23.10 17.17 13.85
CA LEU A 351 -23.40 17.52 12.46
C LEU A 351 -23.29 19.05 12.25
N ASP A 352 -23.95 19.82 13.11
CA ASP A 352 -23.93 21.29 13.09
C ASP A 352 -22.51 21.83 13.23
N THR A 353 -21.69 21.26 14.12
CA THR A 353 -20.28 21.67 14.29
C THR A 353 -19.47 21.48 13.01
N ALA A 354 -19.62 20.34 12.34
CA ALA A 354 -18.89 20.05 11.11
C ALA A 354 -19.33 20.94 9.94
N PHE A 355 -20.64 21.19 9.80
CA PHE A 355 -21.18 22.05 8.75
C PHE A 355 -20.86 23.54 8.99
N ASN A 356 -21.01 24.03 10.22
CA ASN A 356 -20.75 25.44 10.56
C ASN A 356 -19.27 25.83 10.45
N ALA A 357 -18.33 24.88 10.51
CA ALA A 357 -16.92 25.11 10.20
C ALA A 357 -16.66 25.44 8.71
N GLN A 358 -17.61 25.08 7.84
CA GLN A 358 -17.53 25.26 6.38
C GLN A 358 -18.50 26.33 5.85
N LEU A 359 -19.54 26.67 6.62
CA LEU A 359 -20.54 27.67 6.29
C LEU A 359 -19.90 29.02 5.91
N LYS A 360 -19.97 29.35 4.63
CA LYS A 360 -19.39 30.57 4.02
C LYS A 360 -17.89 30.74 4.31
N ASN A 361 -17.16 29.64 4.43
CA ASN A 361 -15.71 29.62 4.59
C ASN A 361 -15.01 29.44 3.22
N PRO A 362 -14.19 30.41 2.75
CA PRO A 362 -13.52 30.32 1.45
C PRO A 362 -12.53 29.15 1.34
N ASP A 363 -11.96 28.71 2.46
CA ASP A 363 -11.01 27.59 2.48
C ASP A 363 -11.70 26.22 2.42
N ALA A 364 -13.00 26.11 2.76
CA ALA A 364 -13.65 24.83 3.01
C ALA A 364 -13.72 23.90 1.78
N GLN A 365 -13.85 24.47 0.58
CA GLN A 365 -13.88 23.70 -0.66
C GLN A 365 -12.54 22.98 -0.92
N PHE A 366 -11.41 23.61 -0.61
CA PHE A 366 -10.06 23.07 -0.86
C PHE A 366 -9.31 22.70 0.43
N GLY A 367 -10.05 22.57 1.53
CA GLY A 367 -9.51 22.27 2.86
C GLY A 367 -9.08 20.81 3.04
N ASP A 368 -8.40 20.58 4.14
CA ASP A 368 -7.95 19.29 4.68
C ASP A 368 -8.99 18.61 5.58
N GLN A 369 -9.97 19.36 6.11
CA GLN A 369 -11.07 18.82 6.92
C GLN A 369 -11.79 17.67 6.17
N ARG A 370 -11.99 16.55 6.86
CA ARG A 370 -12.81 15.41 6.44
C ARG A 370 -13.74 15.04 7.60
N ASN A 371 -15.02 14.74 7.33
CA ASN A 371 -15.98 14.36 8.37
C ASN A 371 -16.73 13.08 7.97
N VAL A 372 -16.91 12.15 8.90
CA VAL A 372 -17.78 10.97 8.70
C VAL A 372 -18.71 10.78 9.89
N PHE A 373 -19.97 10.51 9.59
CA PHE A 373 -21.01 10.18 10.56
C PHE A 373 -21.56 8.80 10.27
N LEU A 374 -21.23 7.83 11.13
CA LEU A 374 -21.66 6.45 11.04
C LEU A 374 -22.82 6.19 12.00
N PHE A 375 -23.88 5.59 11.48
CA PHE A 375 -25.09 5.24 12.22
C PHE A 375 -25.24 3.72 12.28
N LYS A 376 -25.16 3.13 13.47
CA LYS A 376 -25.38 1.69 13.69
C LYS A 376 -26.87 1.32 13.49
N PRO A 377 -27.19 0.03 13.29
CA PRO A 377 -28.57 -0.44 13.17
C PRO A 377 -29.52 0.09 14.25
N GLY A 378 -30.68 0.56 13.83
CA GLY A 378 -31.76 1.10 14.65
C GLY A 378 -32.41 2.35 14.05
N SER A 379 -33.23 3.03 14.86
CA SER A 379 -33.96 4.24 14.45
C SER A 379 -33.52 5.43 15.29
N TYR A 380 -33.22 6.53 14.61
CA TYR A 380 -32.76 7.79 15.21
C TYR A 380 -33.90 8.82 15.16
N GLY A 381 -34.07 9.59 16.23
CA GLY A 381 -35.04 10.68 16.30
C GLY A 381 -34.68 11.84 15.36
N ARG A 382 -35.34 13.00 15.52
CA ARG A 382 -35.25 14.16 14.62
C ARG A 382 -33.81 14.67 14.40
N VAL A 383 -33.15 14.18 13.36
CA VAL A 383 -31.78 14.53 12.94
C VAL A 383 -31.84 15.21 11.57
N TYR A 384 -31.40 16.46 11.50
CA TYR A 384 -31.38 17.27 10.28
C TYR A 384 -29.92 17.53 9.89
N ALA A 385 -29.35 16.65 9.06
CA ALA A 385 -27.96 16.72 8.68
C ALA A 385 -27.76 17.62 7.44
N ASN A 386 -27.20 18.81 7.62
CA ASN A 386 -26.65 19.58 6.50
C ASN A 386 -25.28 19.01 6.12
N VAL A 387 -25.11 18.56 4.89
CA VAL A 387 -23.92 17.83 4.44
C VAL A 387 -23.01 18.76 3.62
N GLY A 388 -21.89 19.17 4.23
CA GLY A 388 -20.89 20.06 3.62
C GLY A 388 -19.87 19.33 2.72
N PHE A 389 -18.77 20.01 2.41
CA PHE A 389 -17.60 19.43 1.73
C PHE A 389 -16.96 18.30 2.54
N TYR A 390 -16.41 17.32 1.82
CA TYR A 390 -15.73 16.12 2.30
C TYR A 390 -16.44 15.41 3.47
N THR A 391 -17.77 15.39 3.41
CA THR A 391 -18.61 14.87 4.48
C THR A 391 -19.39 13.64 4.00
N THR A 392 -19.25 12.53 4.71
CA THR A 392 -19.98 11.28 4.45
C THR A 392 -20.95 10.98 5.59
N LEU A 393 -22.20 10.70 5.26
CA LEU A 393 -23.16 10.06 6.16
C LEU A 393 -23.39 8.63 5.69
N ALA A 394 -23.19 7.66 6.58
CA ALA A 394 -23.41 6.25 6.25
C ALA A 394 -24.10 5.48 7.36
N GLY A 395 -25.06 4.64 6.98
CA GLY A 395 -25.57 3.58 7.85
C GLY A 395 -24.64 2.37 7.77
N VAL A 396 -24.23 1.85 8.92
CA VAL A 396 -23.46 0.60 9.01
C VAL A 396 -24.38 -0.61 9.25
N GLY A 397 -25.58 -0.60 8.67
CA GLY A 397 -26.47 -1.76 8.59
C GLY A 397 -26.06 -2.72 7.47
N ARG A 398 -26.67 -3.91 7.44
CA ARG A 398 -26.54 -4.81 6.28
C ARG A 398 -27.32 -4.25 5.09
N ASN A 399 -28.47 -3.67 5.38
CA ASN A 399 -29.39 -3.04 4.43
C ASN A 399 -29.73 -1.59 4.85
N PRO A 400 -30.24 -0.76 3.93
CA PRO A 400 -30.57 0.63 4.23
C PRO A 400 -31.64 0.76 5.31
N ASP A 401 -32.66 -0.10 5.28
CA ASP A 401 -33.76 -0.08 6.25
C ASP A 401 -33.36 -0.44 7.68
N ASP A 402 -32.19 -1.07 7.88
CA ASP A 402 -31.65 -1.36 9.21
C ASP A 402 -31.29 -0.06 9.97
N VAL A 403 -31.08 1.06 9.27
CA VAL A 403 -30.66 2.36 9.82
C VAL A 403 -31.65 3.42 9.37
N THR A 404 -32.60 3.80 10.23
CA THR A 404 -33.61 4.83 9.91
C THR A 404 -33.28 6.18 10.55
N ILE A 405 -33.06 7.20 9.72
CA ILE A 405 -32.96 8.61 10.13
C ILE A 405 -34.33 9.26 9.96
N ASN A 406 -34.93 9.76 11.04
CA ASN A 406 -36.12 10.62 10.95
C ASN A 406 -35.66 12.08 10.93
N GLY A 407 -35.97 12.84 9.89
CA GLY A 407 -35.44 14.21 9.71
C GLY A 407 -34.99 14.49 8.29
N ALA A 408 -33.71 14.73 8.03
CA ALA A 408 -33.20 14.95 6.67
C ALA A 408 -31.70 14.67 6.52
N ILE A 409 -31.29 14.35 5.29
CA ILE A 409 -29.90 14.43 4.81
C ILE A 409 -29.84 15.48 3.70
N ASN A 410 -29.62 16.73 4.09
CA ASN A 410 -29.83 17.91 3.27
C ASN A 410 -28.52 18.39 2.62
N VAL A 411 -28.57 18.63 1.31
CA VAL A 411 -27.62 19.52 0.62
C VAL A 411 -28.42 20.57 -0.13
N ASP A 412 -28.04 21.83 0.03
CA ASP A 412 -28.67 22.99 -0.61
C ASP A 412 -27.60 23.96 -1.12
N SER A 413 -28.01 25.08 -1.70
CA SER A 413 -27.18 26.26 -1.96
C SER A 413 -27.13 27.20 -0.73
N GLY A 414 -26.51 28.38 -0.83
CA GLY A 414 -26.55 29.41 0.23
C GLY A 414 -25.52 29.30 1.35
N TRP A 415 -24.83 28.16 1.46
CA TRP A 415 -23.78 27.92 2.45
C TRP A 415 -22.36 27.94 1.86
N VAL A 416 -22.21 27.84 0.53
CA VAL A 416 -20.91 27.97 -0.17
C VAL A 416 -20.48 29.43 -0.18
N TYR A 417 -19.19 29.69 0.06
CA TYR A 417 -18.63 31.05 -0.01
C TYR A 417 -18.59 31.55 -1.45
N GLY A 418 -18.99 32.81 -1.68
CA GLY A 418 -18.96 33.46 -3.00
C GLY A 418 -20.08 33.00 -3.95
N ASP A 419 -20.47 31.74 -3.89
CA ASP A 419 -21.44 31.08 -4.79
C ASP A 419 -22.79 30.80 -4.11
N GLU A 420 -23.24 31.71 -3.23
CA GLU A 420 -24.40 31.54 -2.34
C GLU A 420 -25.76 31.28 -3.03
N LYS A 421 -25.82 31.35 -4.36
CA LYS A 421 -27.06 31.22 -5.16
C LYS A 421 -27.11 29.94 -6.00
N ASN A 422 -26.12 29.09 -5.85
CA ASN A 422 -25.74 28.10 -6.83
C ASN A 422 -25.33 26.80 -6.12
N ALA A 423 -25.35 25.70 -6.85
CA ALA A 423 -24.89 24.39 -6.40
C ALA A 423 -23.89 23.75 -7.37
N THR A 424 -23.43 24.43 -8.44
CA THR A 424 -22.37 23.91 -9.34
C THR A 424 -21.06 23.61 -8.62
N GLN A 425 -20.83 24.14 -7.42
CA GLN A 425 -19.67 23.83 -6.58
C GLN A 425 -19.97 22.86 -5.41
N ASN A 426 -21.16 22.23 -5.34
CA ASN A 426 -21.54 21.31 -4.25
C ASN A 426 -20.92 19.89 -4.41
N PHE A 427 -19.58 19.84 -4.48
CA PHE A 427 -18.79 18.63 -4.69
C PHE A 427 -18.55 17.78 -3.43
N TRP A 428 -17.92 16.62 -3.62
CA TRP A 428 -17.20 15.83 -2.60
C TRP A 428 -17.99 15.56 -1.30
N ARG A 429 -19.16 14.93 -1.39
CA ARG A 429 -19.97 14.52 -0.23
C ARG A 429 -20.75 13.25 -0.52
N SER A 430 -21.15 12.46 0.48
CA SER A 430 -21.87 11.21 0.19
C SER A 430 -22.89 10.80 1.23
N ALA A 431 -23.91 10.08 0.75
CA ALA A 431 -24.92 9.41 1.55
C ALA A 431 -24.97 7.92 1.19
N GLU A 432 -24.76 7.03 2.16
CA GLU A 432 -24.66 5.59 1.91
C GLU A 432 -25.46 4.71 2.88
N ASN A 433 -26.13 3.68 2.35
CA ASN A 433 -26.62 2.51 3.10
C ASN A 433 -27.50 2.83 4.33
N LEU A 434 -28.47 3.74 4.17
CA LEU A 434 -29.41 4.16 5.22
C LEU A 434 -30.80 4.53 4.68
N ALA A 435 -31.81 4.49 5.52
CA ALA A 435 -33.16 4.96 5.24
C ALA A 435 -33.41 6.36 5.85
N VAL A 436 -34.18 7.18 5.14
CA VAL A 436 -34.54 8.54 5.53
C VAL A 436 -36.06 8.66 5.53
N VAL A 437 -36.63 9.10 6.65
CA VAL A 437 -38.03 9.56 6.73
C VAL A 437 -37.99 11.09 6.72
N PRO A 438 -38.18 11.74 5.55
CA PRO A 438 -38.00 13.17 5.42
C PRO A 438 -39.06 13.98 6.19
N GLU A 439 -38.61 14.93 7.02
CA GLU A 439 -39.48 15.93 7.63
C GLU A 439 -40.12 16.81 6.53
N GLY A 440 -41.44 16.94 6.56
CA GLY A 440 -42.19 17.56 5.44
C GLY A 440 -42.31 16.67 4.19
N GLY A 441 -41.88 15.41 4.23
CA GLY A 441 -42.12 14.42 3.18
C GLY A 441 -41.18 14.51 1.96
N THR A 442 -40.22 15.44 1.94
CA THR A 442 -39.27 15.62 0.82
C THR A 442 -37.84 15.84 1.33
N ASN A 443 -36.89 15.01 0.92
CA ASN A 443 -35.46 15.24 1.17
C ASN A 443 -34.86 16.07 0.02
N ARG A 444 -33.85 16.93 0.27
CA ARG A 444 -33.10 17.64 -0.78
C ARG A 444 -31.64 17.18 -0.88
N TRP A 445 -31.20 16.90 -2.09
CA TRP A 445 -29.81 16.54 -2.43
C TRP A 445 -29.33 17.40 -3.60
N ALA A 446 -29.27 18.72 -3.40
CA ALA A 446 -28.88 19.67 -4.44
C ALA A 446 -27.35 19.72 -4.59
N VAL A 447 -26.80 18.74 -5.29
CA VAL A 447 -25.36 18.52 -5.46
C VAL A 447 -24.90 18.75 -6.90
N SER A 448 -23.59 18.70 -7.13
CA SER A 448 -23.00 18.55 -8.46
C SER A 448 -22.09 17.30 -8.52
N GLN A 449 -20.97 17.33 -9.25
CA GLN A 449 -20.09 16.18 -9.46
C GLN A 449 -19.50 15.60 -8.16
N ALA A 450 -19.12 14.31 -8.18
CA ALA A 450 -18.53 13.57 -7.06
C ALA A 450 -19.33 13.58 -5.75
N ALA A 451 -20.66 13.56 -5.86
CA ALA A 451 -21.59 13.64 -4.73
C ALA A 451 -22.62 12.48 -4.66
N PRO A 452 -22.17 11.22 -4.51
CA PRO A 452 -23.02 10.05 -4.73
C PRO A 452 -24.04 9.82 -3.62
N MET A 453 -25.23 9.37 -4.03
CA MET A 453 -26.21 8.72 -3.16
C MET A 453 -26.28 7.22 -3.55
N ARG A 454 -25.84 6.33 -2.65
CA ARG A 454 -25.82 4.87 -2.88
C ARG A 454 -26.55 4.13 -1.77
N ARG A 455 -27.35 3.12 -2.10
CA ARG A 455 -28.06 2.33 -1.06
C ARG A 455 -28.87 3.21 -0.10
N VAL A 456 -29.52 4.26 -0.59
CA VAL A 456 -30.37 5.12 0.26
C VAL A 456 -31.84 4.80 0.02
N HIS A 457 -32.62 4.70 1.10
CA HIS A 457 -34.07 4.55 1.04
C HIS A 457 -34.76 5.84 1.50
N ILE A 458 -35.12 6.71 0.56
CA ILE A 458 -35.93 7.90 0.84
C ILE A 458 -37.40 7.45 0.94
N ARG A 459 -37.93 7.38 2.17
CA ARG A 459 -39.33 7.04 2.46
C ARG A 459 -40.23 8.28 2.29
N GLY A 460 -40.20 8.85 1.09
CA GLY A 460 -40.83 10.12 0.70
C GLY A 460 -40.34 10.57 -0.68
N ASN A 461 -40.45 11.86 -0.99
CA ASN A 461 -39.93 12.46 -2.23
C ASN A 461 -38.44 12.83 -2.10
N LEU A 462 -37.76 12.99 -3.25
CA LEU A 462 -36.41 13.52 -3.36
C LEU A 462 -36.40 14.70 -4.34
N THR A 463 -35.86 15.86 -3.93
CA THR A 463 -35.57 16.97 -4.84
C THR A 463 -34.07 17.21 -4.98
N MET A 464 -33.63 17.48 -6.20
CA MET A 464 -32.23 17.68 -6.55
C MET A 464 -31.94 19.15 -6.94
N GLY A 465 -32.97 20.01 -6.90
CA GLY A 465 -32.85 21.46 -7.11
C GLY A 465 -32.54 22.23 -5.82
N PRO A 466 -31.61 23.20 -5.84
CA PRO A 466 -31.33 24.07 -4.70
C PRO A 466 -32.43 25.13 -4.52
N SER A 467 -32.71 25.51 -3.27
CA SER A 467 -33.94 26.21 -2.89
C SER A 467 -34.05 27.70 -3.27
N ASN A 468 -32.99 28.37 -3.72
CA ASN A 468 -32.87 29.83 -3.53
C ASN A 468 -32.76 30.73 -4.79
N GLN A 469 -33.08 30.23 -5.99
CA GLN A 469 -33.31 31.04 -7.21
C GLN A 469 -34.55 30.57 -7.97
N ASP A 470 -35.06 31.35 -8.93
CA ASP A 470 -35.94 30.91 -10.04
C ASP A 470 -37.06 29.92 -9.64
N PHE A 471 -37.87 30.33 -8.67
CA PHE A 471 -38.98 29.57 -8.07
C PHE A 471 -38.59 28.26 -7.34
N GLY A 472 -37.29 28.04 -7.09
CA GLY A 472 -36.71 26.92 -6.32
C GLY A 472 -35.67 26.08 -7.07
N GLN A 473 -34.90 26.70 -7.98
CA GLN A 473 -34.10 26.01 -9.02
C GLN A 473 -32.81 26.77 -9.41
N GLY A 474 -31.93 27.11 -8.45
CA GLY A 474 -30.59 27.66 -8.79
C GLY A 474 -29.70 26.67 -9.55
N TYR A 475 -28.65 27.15 -10.25
CA TYR A 475 -27.82 26.28 -11.10
C TYR A 475 -27.24 25.06 -10.35
N SER A 476 -27.14 23.92 -11.04
CA SER A 476 -26.62 22.66 -10.50
C SER A 476 -26.19 21.68 -11.61
N SER A 477 -25.11 20.93 -11.38
CA SER A 477 -24.42 20.09 -12.37
C SER A 477 -24.14 18.68 -11.81
N GLY A 478 -25.19 18.03 -11.32
CA GLY A 478 -25.16 16.65 -10.83
C GLY A 478 -24.99 15.61 -11.93
N GLY A 479 -25.04 14.33 -11.62
CA GLY A 479 -25.15 13.74 -10.29
C GLY A 479 -25.36 12.25 -10.40
N PHE A 480 -25.24 11.53 -9.28
CA PHE A 480 -25.19 10.07 -9.30
C PHE A 480 -26.05 9.43 -8.20
N ILE A 481 -26.97 8.56 -8.62
CA ILE A 481 -27.76 7.68 -7.75
C ILE A 481 -27.59 6.23 -8.19
N ALA A 482 -27.28 5.32 -7.26
CA ALA A 482 -27.28 3.87 -7.52
C ALA A 482 -27.83 3.05 -6.36
N ASP A 483 -28.35 1.86 -6.67
CA ASP A 483 -28.85 0.87 -5.70
C ASP A 483 -29.82 1.48 -4.66
N SER A 484 -30.60 2.49 -5.03
CA SER A 484 -31.37 3.32 -4.10
C SER A 484 -32.87 3.26 -4.36
N LYS A 485 -33.67 3.59 -3.34
CA LYS A 485 -35.13 3.57 -3.41
C LYS A 485 -35.71 4.91 -2.98
N VAL A 486 -36.63 5.45 -3.78
CA VAL A 486 -37.41 6.65 -3.45
C VAL A 486 -38.88 6.27 -3.55
N ASP A 487 -39.61 6.27 -2.43
CA ASP A 487 -41.03 5.89 -2.41
C ASP A 487 -41.93 6.86 -3.19
N GLY A 488 -41.58 8.14 -3.16
CA GLY A 488 -42.30 9.22 -3.84
C GLY A 488 -41.68 9.60 -5.19
N ALA A 489 -41.91 10.86 -5.57
CA ALA A 489 -41.35 11.44 -6.78
C ALA A 489 -39.88 11.88 -6.57
N VAL A 490 -39.06 11.69 -7.60
CA VAL A 490 -37.78 12.38 -7.77
C VAL A 490 -37.99 13.59 -8.68
N THR A 491 -37.57 14.78 -8.26
CA THR A 491 -37.63 16.00 -9.09
C THR A 491 -36.23 16.52 -9.37
N SER A 492 -35.84 16.67 -10.64
CA SER A 492 -34.51 17.19 -11.00
C SER A 492 -34.32 18.64 -10.57
N GLY A 493 -35.37 19.46 -10.65
CA GLY A 493 -35.21 20.91 -10.70
C GLY A 493 -34.34 21.32 -11.90
N SER A 494 -33.50 22.33 -11.68
CA SER A 494 -32.55 22.94 -12.64
C SER A 494 -31.37 22.06 -13.09
N GLN A 495 -31.16 20.90 -12.45
CA GLN A 495 -30.01 20.01 -12.70
C GLN A 495 -29.74 19.84 -14.20
N GLN A 496 -28.55 20.25 -14.65
CA GLN A 496 -28.15 20.22 -16.06
C GLN A 496 -28.24 18.80 -16.65
N GLN A 497 -27.73 17.83 -15.90
CA GLN A 497 -27.75 16.41 -16.23
C GLN A 497 -27.87 15.56 -14.96
N TRP A 498 -28.14 14.27 -15.11
CA TRP A 498 -28.11 13.32 -14.00
C TRP A 498 -27.96 11.87 -14.48
N TYR A 499 -27.33 11.02 -13.67
CA TYR A 499 -27.34 9.57 -13.86
C TYR A 499 -27.97 8.83 -12.68
N THR A 500 -28.97 8.00 -12.98
CA THR A 500 -29.52 7.03 -12.03
C THR A 500 -29.34 5.63 -12.59
N ARG A 501 -28.79 4.69 -11.82
CA ARG A 501 -28.81 3.27 -12.19
C ARG A 501 -29.40 2.37 -11.12
N ASP A 502 -29.87 1.19 -11.54
CA ASP A 502 -30.14 0.05 -10.67
C ASP A 502 -30.97 0.39 -9.41
N SER A 503 -32.00 1.21 -9.59
CA SER A 503 -32.75 1.86 -8.50
C SER A 503 -34.25 1.70 -8.69
N THR A 504 -35.04 2.00 -7.66
CA THR A 504 -36.51 1.93 -7.71
C THR A 504 -37.10 3.27 -7.23
N ILE A 505 -37.74 4.02 -8.12
CA ILE A 505 -38.33 5.33 -7.82
C ILE A 505 -39.84 5.30 -8.06
N GLY A 506 -40.62 6.04 -7.26
CA GLY A 506 -42.08 6.13 -7.44
C GLY A 506 -42.45 6.85 -8.74
N SER A 507 -41.73 7.92 -9.08
CA SER A 507 -41.78 8.59 -10.39
C SER A 507 -40.59 9.55 -10.57
N TRP A 508 -40.42 10.09 -11.77
CA TRP A 508 -39.48 11.16 -12.09
C TRP A 508 -40.20 12.37 -12.69
N SER A 509 -39.74 13.58 -12.39
CA SER A 509 -40.12 14.80 -13.12
C SER A 509 -38.98 15.82 -13.23
N GLY A 510 -39.03 16.64 -14.27
CA GLY A 510 -38.01 17.63 -14.60
C GLY A 510 -36.89 17.08 -15.49
N SER A 511 -36.32 17.96 -16.30
CA SER A 511 -35.25 17.68 -17.25
C SER A 511 -34.60 18.99 -17.68
N ASN A 512 -33.28 19.00 -17.90
CA ASN A 512 -32.59 20.12 -18.54
C ASN A 512 -31.92 19.65 -19.85
N TRP A 513 -30.71 19.08 -19.80
CA TRP A 513 -29.99 18.64 -21.01
C TRP A 513 -29.86 17.11 -21.14
N ASN A 514 -29.53 16.38 -20.07
CA ASN A 514 -29.24 14.94 -20.18
C ASN A 514 -29.60 14.15 -18.90
N MET A 515 -30.80 13.56 -18.82
CA MET A 515 -31.15 12.66 -17.71
C MET A 515 -31.08 11.22 -18.19
N VAL A 516 -30.19 10.44 -17.58
CA VAL A 516 -29.87 9.07 -18.01
C VAL A 516 -30.25 8.05 -16.93
N PHE A 517 -30.91 6.98 -17.37
CA PHE A 517 -31.40 5.89 -16.55
C PHE A 517 -30.91 4.56 -17.11
N SER A 518 -30.36 3.67 -16.28
CA SER A 518 -30.20 2.26 -16.67
C SER A 518 -30.58 1.30 -15.54
N GLY A 519 -31.42 0.31 -15.83
CA GLY A 519 -31.92 -0.60 -14.79
C GLY A 519 -32.77 0.07 -13.72
N VAL A 520 -33.42 1.21 -14.02
CA VAL A 520 -34.21 1.97 -13.04
C VAL A 520 -35.71 1.65 -13.18
N GLN A 521 -36.28 1.07 -12.13
CA GLN A 521 -37.72 0.84 -12.02
C GLN A 521 -38.41 2.17 -11.69
N GLY A 522 -39.44 2.54 -12.47
CA GLY A 522 -40.12 3.84 -12.34
C GLY A 522 -39.44 5.02 -13.05
N ALA A 523 -38.37 4.77 -13.81
CA ALA A 523 -37.81 5.75 -14.74
C ALA A 523 -38.83 6.16 -15.82
N PRO A 524 -38.72 7.38 -16.37
CA PRO A 524 -39.49 7.78 -17.54
C PRO A 524 -39.06 6.96 -18.77
N ALA A 525 -39.96 6.82 -19.74
CA ALA A 525 -39.62 6.16 -21.01
C ALA A 525 -38.55 6.95 -21.79
N GLN A 526 -37.81 6.27 -22.67
CA GLN A 526 -36.93 6.88 -23.67
C GLN A 526 -37.68 7.96 -24.45
N SER A 527 -37.18 9.19 -24.44
CA SER A 527 -37.82 10.32 -25.15
C SER A 527 -36.85 11.39 -25.64
N PHE A 528 -35.54 11.17 -25.56
CA PHE A 528 -34.56 12.09 -26.12
C PHE A 528 -34.86 12.38 -27.62
N PRO A 529 -34.81 13.65 -28.08
CA PRO A 529 -34.28 14.83 -27.39
C PRO A 529 -35.28 15.62 -26.54
N THR A 530 -36.56 15.25 -26.42
CA THR A 530 -37.57 16.11 -25.77
C THR A 530 -38.73 15.33 -25.14
N PRO A 531 -38.82 15.26 -23.79
CA PRO A 531 -37.77 15.64 -22.83
C PRO A 531 -36.52 14.75 -22.99
N PRO A 532 -35.30 15.25 -22.70
CA PRO A 532 -34.06 14.51 -22.90
C PRO A 532 -33.85 13.42 -21.84
N TYR A 533 -34.60 12.33 -22.02
CA TYR A 533 -34.52 11.10 -21.22
C TYR A 533 -33.90 9.97 -22.04
N THR A 534 -32.73 9.53 -21.60
CA THR A 534 -32.03 8.33 -22.08
C THR A 534 -32.36 7.19 -21.12
N THR A 535 -33.14 6.18 -21.52
CA THR A 535 -33.61 5.11 -20.61
C THR A 535 -33.34 3.72 -21.14
N LEU A 536 -32.41 3.02 -20.48
CA LEU A 536 -32.10 1.61 -20.70
C LEU A 536 -32.84 0.75 -19.67
N ALA A 537 -33.52 -0.31 -20.11
CA ALA A 537 -34.25 -1.23 -19.22
C ALA A 537 -33.35 -1.94 -18.19
N THR A 538 -32.04 -2.05 -18.46
CA THR A 538 -31.05 -2.72 -17.61
C THR A 538 -29.68 -2.04 -17.69
N THR A 539 -28.92 -2.02 -16.59
CA THR A 539 -27.47 -1.74 -16.62
C THR A 539 -26.74 -2.97 -17.17
N PRO A 540 -25.91 -2.88 -18.23
CA PRO A 540 -25.36 -4.07 -18.90
C PRO A 540 -24.56 -4.99 -17.97
N VAL A 541 -23.72 -4.40 -17.12
CA VAL A 541 -23.01 -5.04 -16.01
C VAL A 541 -22.95 -4.03 -14.86
N SER A 542 -23.13 -4.46 -13.62
CA SER A 542 -22.85 -3.62 -12.45
C SER A 542 -22.37 -4.47 -11.27
N ARG A 543 -21.56 -3.89 -10.40
CA ARG A 543 -21.23 -4.42 -9.08
C ARG A 543 -21.44 -3.28 -8.11
N GLU A 544 -22.23 -3.48 -7.06
CA GLU A 544 -22.42 -2.40 -6.09
C GLU A 544 -21.16 -2.16 -5.27
N LYS A 545 -20.92 -0.90 -4.91
CA LYS A 545 -19.71 -0.49 -4.20
C LYS A 545 -19.61 -1.24 -2.86
N PRO A 546 -18.42 -1.70 -2.44
CA PRO A 546 -18.23 -2.22 -1.10
C PRO A 546 -18.59 -1.18 -0.04
N TYR A 547 -19.20 -1.62 1.05
CA TYR A 547 -19.63 -0.75 2.14
C TYR A 547 -19.34 -1.38 3.51
N LEU A 548 -19.05 -0.51 4.48
CA LEU A 548 -18.83 -0.88 5.87
C LEU A 548 -20.16 -1.21 6.55
N TYR A 549 -20.23 -2.35 7.24
CA TYR A 549 -21.37 -2.68 8.10
C TYR A 549 -20.92 -3.20 9.47
N PHE A 550 -21.82 -3.16 10.44
CA PHE A 550 -21.62 -3.52 11.84
C PHE A 550 -22.67 -4.55 12.29
N GLU A 551 -22.22 -5.70 12.76
CA GLU A 551 -23.06 -6.83 13.14
C GLU A 551 -22.38 -7.62 14.28
N ASN A 552 -23.16 -8.12 15.25
CA ASN A 552 -22.66 -8.96 16.35
C ASN A 552 -21.43 -8.40 17.09
N GLY A 553 -21.36 -7.07 17.23
CA GLY A 553 -20.26 -6.37 17.91
C GLY A 553 -19.03 -6.09 17.04
N LYS A 554 -19.03 -6.49 15.77
CA LYS A 554 -17.89 -6.42 14.84
C LYS A 554 -18.20 -5.59 13.60
N TYR A 555 -17.18 -5.00 12.99
CA TYR A 555 -17.25 -4.41 11.67
C TYR A 555 -16.77 -5.38 10.58
N SER A 556 -17.31 -5.21 9.38
CA SER A 556 -16.88 -5.91 8.16
C SER A 556 -17.18 -5.04 6.95
N VAL A 557 -16.41 -5.19 5.88
CA VAL A 557 -16.78 -4.64 4.57
C VAL A 557 -17.55 -5.71 3.83
N PHE A 558 -18.75 -5.39 3.37
CA PHE A 558 -19.46 -6.25 2.43
C PHE A 558 -19.03 -5.92 1.00
N VAL A 559 -18.80 -6.97 0.19
CA VAL A 559 -18.42 -6.89 -1.21
C VAL A 559 -19.56 -7.51 -2.05
N PRO A 560 -20.44 -6.68 -2.63
CA PRO A 560 -21.53 -7.15 -3.48
C PRO A 560 -21.03 -7.95 -4.69
N SER A 561 -21.82 -8.94 -5.11
CA SER A 561 -21.57 -9.71 -6.33
C SER A 561 -21.75 -8.88 -7.60
N LEU A 562 -21.10 -9.31 -8.67
CA LEU A 562 -21.37 -8.82 -10.03
C LEU A 562 -22.81 -9.21 -10.45
N ARG A 563 -23.52 -8.27 -11.08
CA ARG A 563 -24.79 -8.45 -11.78
C ARG A 563 -24.59 -8.19 -13.27
N THR A 564 -25.31 -8.92 -14.10
CA THR A 564 -25.41 -8.70 -15.55
C THR A 564 -26.85 -8.39 -15.92
N ASN A 565 -27.08 -7.43 -16.81
CA ASN A 565 -28.42 -6.92 -17.14
C ASN A 565 -29.21 -6.52 -15.87
N ALA A 566 -28.55 -5.77 -14.98
CA ALA A 566 -29.08 -5.38 -13.68
C ALA A 566 -30.29 -4.44 -13.82
N SER A 567 -31.27 -4.59 -12.93
CA SER A 567 -32.44 -3.73 -12.85
C SER A 567 -33.03 -3.75 -11.44
N GLY A 568 -33.37 -2.58 -10.92
CA GLY A 568 -33.79 -2.37 -9.54
C GLY A 568 -32.69 -2.56 -8.50
N ILE A 569 -33.05 -2.22 -7.26
CA ILE A 569 -32.20 -2.37 -6.08
C ILE A 569 -31.78 -3.83 -5.81
N THR A 570 -30.67 -4.01 -5.12
CA THR A 570 -30.15 -5.32 -4.70
C THR A 570 -30.69 -5.80 -3.35
N TRP A 571 -31.08 -4.86 -2.48
CA TRP A 571 -31.44 -5.11 -1.09
C TRP A 571 -32.95 -5.35 -0.92
N PRO A 572 -33.42 -6.03 0.14
CA PRO A 572 -32.70 -6.46 1.35
C PRO A 572 -31.81 -7.71 1.21
N ASN A 573 -31.80 -8.34 0.03
CA ASN A 573 -31.13 -9.63 -0.20
C ASN A 573 -29.89 -9.50 -1.12
N THR A 574 -29.05 -8.48 -0.89
CA THR A 574 -27.87 -8.22 -1.75
C THR A 574 -26.92 -9.43 -1.77
N PRO A 575 -26.66 -10.07 -2.93
CA PRO A 575 -25.67 -11.15 -3.03
C PRO A 575 -24.25 -10.58 -2.91
N GLY A 576 -23.33 -11.33 -2.29
CA GLY A 576 -21.95 -10.91 -2.07
C GLY A 576 -21.27 -11.64 -0.91
N THR A 577 -20.08 -11.19 -0.53
CA THR A 577 -19.28 -11.76 0.57
C THR A 577 -18.91 -10.70 1.61
N SER A 578 -18.87 -11.09 2.89
CA SER A 578 -18.36 -10.23 3.98
C SER A 578 -16.87 -10.49 4.20
N ILE A 579 -16.05 -9.44 4.17
CA ILE A 579 -14.64 -9.47 4.57
C ILE A 579 -14.54 -8.80 5.96
N PRO A 580 -14.07 -9.50 7.01
CA PRO A 580 -13.97 -8.94 8.36
C PRO A 580 -12.88 -7.86 8.44
N MET A 581 -13.05 -6.86 9.31
CA MET A 581 -12.06 -5.78 9.43
C MET A 581 -10.68 -6.24 9.91
N SER A 582 -10.56 -7.43 10.54
CA SER A 582 -9.28 -8.10 10.78
C SER A 582 -8.49 -8.49 9.51
N GLN A 583 -9.11 -8.46 8.33
CA GLN A 583 -8.45 -8.65 7.02
C GLN A 583 -8.21 -7.32 6.27
N PHE A 584 -8.42 -6.18 6.93
CA PHE A 584 -8.06 -4.85 6.42
C PHE A 584 -6.96 -4.23 7.28
N TYR A 585 -5.98 -3.59 6.63
CA TYR A 585 -5.20 -2.57 7.29
C TYR A 585 -5.99 -1.25 7.27
N VAL A 586 -6.22 -0.68 8.44
CA VAL A 586 -6.98 0.56 8.63
C VAL A 586 -6.01 1.73 8.59
N ALA A 587 -5.75 2.18 7.36
CA ALA A 587 -4.75 3.18 7.02
C ALA A 587 -5.10 4.56 7.60
N ARG A 588 -4.06 5.29 8.00
CA ARG A 588 -4.09 6.62 8.62
C ARG A 588 -3.30 7.63 7.79
N PRO A 589 -3.64 8.94 7.81
CA PRO A 589 -2.89 10.00 7.11
C PRO A 589 -1.38 10.04 7.38
N THR A 590 -0.94 9.48 8.51
CA THR A 590 0.47 9.37 8.91
C THR A 590 1.21 8.14 8.36
N ASP A 591 0.51 7.22 7.70
CA ASP A 591 1.11 5.98 7.20
C ASP A 591 1.88 6.25 5.89
N SER A 592 3.13 5.81 5.85
CA SER A 592 3.94 5.88 4.65
C SER A 592 3.40 4.96 3.55
N ALA A 593 3.64 5.31 2.29
CA ALA A 593 3.38 4.41 1.17
C ALA A 593 4.12 3.06 1.28
N ALA A 594 5.21 2.97 2.05
CA ALA A 594 5.86 1.71 2.39
C ALA A 594 5.02 0.85 3.35
N THR A 595 4.39 1.45 4.36
CA THR A 595 3.45 0.79 5.28
C THR A 595 2.22 0.25 4.52
N LEU A 596 1.70 1.02 3.58
CA LEU A 596 0.55 0.64 2.75
C LEU A 596 0.89 -0.49 1.78
N ASN A 597 2.06 -0.43 1.11
CA ASN A 597 2.57 -1.55 0.30
C ASN A 597 2.88 -2.80 1.14
N GLN A 598 3.36 -2.64 2.38
CA GLN A 598 3.56 -3.74 3.32
C GLN A 598 2.24 -4.44 3.64
N ALA A 599 1.15 -3.70 3.91
CA ALA A 599 -0.17 -4.30 4.15
C ALA A 599 -0.66 -5.14 2.94
N LEU A 600 -0.54 -4.60 1.74
CA LEU A 600 -0.89 -5.32 0.50
C LEU A 600 -0.07 -6.60 0.33
N ALA A 601 1.25 -6.53 0.60
CA ALA A 601 2.17 -7.67 0.54
C ALA A 601 1.95 -8.70 1.66
N GLN A 602 1.46 -8.29 2.83
CA GLN A 602 1.03 -9.20 3.92
C GLN A 602 -0.30 -9.92 3.63
N GLY A 603 -0.94 -9.66 2.49
CA GLY A 603 -2.22 -10.27 2.12
C GLY A 603 -3.46 -9.53 2.64
N LEU A 604 -3.30 -8.35 3.24
CA LEU A 604 -4.41 -7.53 3.73
C LEU A 604 -5.08 -6.75 2.59
N ASN A 605 -6.30 -6.30 2.86
CA ASN A 605 -7.01 -5.27 2.11
C ASN A 605 -6.67 -3.89 2.71
N LEU A 606 -7.01 -2.79 2.02
CA LEU A 606 -6.80 -1.43 2.53
C LEU A 606 -8.14 -0.75 2.81
N PHE A 607 -8.27 -0.17 4.01
CA PHE A 607 -9.38 0.71 4.40
C PHE A 607 -8.82 2.06 4.83
N PHE A 608 -9.00 3.09 4.00
CA PHE A 608 -8.50 4.44 4.28
C PHE A 608 -9.46 5.22 5.19
N THR A 609 -8.95 5.67 6.34
CA THR A 609 -9.66 6.59 7.24
C THR A 609 -9.63 8.03 6.72
N PRO A 610 -10.53 8.94 7.16
CA PRO A 610 -10.68 10.24 6.51
C PRO A 610 -9.47 11.15 6.75
N GLY A 611 -8.80 11.58 5.68
CA GLY A 611 -7.72 12.58 5.71
C GLY A 611 -6.94 12.66 4.39
N VAL A 612 -5.78 13.32 4.42
CA VAL A 612 -4.88 13.48 3.26
C VAL A 612 -3.60 12.67 3.49
N TYR A 613 -3.20 11.88 2.49
CA TYR A 613 -2.12 10.90 2.52
C TYR A 613 -1.06 11.25 1.49
N HIS A 614 0.17 11.46 1.93
CA HIS A 614 1.30 11.77 1.06
C HIS A 614 2.07 10.50 0.67
N LEU A 615 2.21 10.27 -0.64
CA LEU A 615 2.72 9.03 -1.22
C LEU A 615 4.03 9.30 -1.98
N ASN A 616 5.16 8.99 -1.34
CA ASN A 616 6.49 9.10 -1.95
C ASN A 616 6.87 7.91 -2.86
N GLN A 617 5.98 6.94 -3.03
CA GLN A 617 6.09 5.84 -3.99
C GLN A 617 4.69 5.27 -4.31
N THR A 618 4.55 4.66 -5.49
CA THR A 618 3.30 4.04 -5.96
C THR A 618 2.78 2.96 -5.00
N LEU A 619 1.46 2.93 -4.79
CA LEU A 619 0.78 1.80 -4.15
C LEU A 619 0.54 0.67 -5.16
N ASN A 620 1.05 -0.54 -4.89
CA ASN A 620 1.08 -1.66 -5.83
C ASN A 620 0.08 -2.75 -5.43
N VAL A 621 -1.11 -2.73 -6.02
CA VAL A 621 -2.20 -3.68 -5.73
C VAL A 621 -2.07 -4.90 -6.64
N THR A 622 -1.35 -5.92 -6.18
CA THR A 622 -0.93 -7.07 -6.99
C THR A 622 -1.72 -8.36 -6.78
N ARG A 623 -2.53 -8.44 -5.71
CA ARG A 623 -3.30 -9.63 -5.34
C ARG A 623 -4.73 -9.55 -5.87
N ALA A 624 -5.19 -10.60 -6.56
CA ALA A 624 -6.58 -10.73 -7.01
C ALA A 624 -7.56 -10.62 -5.83
N GLY A 625 -8.75 -10.04 -6.08
CA GLY A 625 -9.80 -9.85 -5.09
C GLY A 625 -9.48 -8.84 -3.97
N THR A 626 -8.41 -8.05 -4.09
CA THR A 626 -8.07 -7.04 -3.08
C THR A 626 -9.09 -5.90 -3.08
N VAL A 627 -9.62 -5.55 -1.92
CA VAL A 627 -10.40 -4.33 -1.71
C VAL A 627 -9.47 -3.22 -1.24
N VAL A 628 -9.53 -2.08 -1.93
CA VAL A 628 -8.82 -0.85 -1.61
C VAL A 628 -9.86 0.26 -1.54
N THR A 629 -10.45 0.43 -0.37
CA THR A 629 -11.60 1.30 -0.15
C THR A 629 -11.35 2.34 0.93
N GLY A 630 -12.25 3.30 1.09
CA GLY A 630 -12.12 4.37 2.08
C GLY A 630 -13.46 4.98 2.47
N ILE A 631 -13.43 5.92 3.40
CA ILE A 631 -14.63 6.66 3.82
C ILE A 631 -14.30 8.09 4.24
N GLY A 632 -15.17 9.05 3.90
CA GLY A 632 -14.91 10.48 4.17
C GLY A 632 -13.85 11.09 3.25
N PHE A 633 -13.89 10.77 1.96
CA PHE A 633 -12.99 11.32 0.93
C PHE A 633 -11.49 11.30 1.29
N PRO A 634 -10.94 10.13 1.68
CA PRO A 634 -9.50 9.96 1.85
C PRO A 634 -8.78 10.34 0.55
N THR A 635 -7.82 11.24 0.68
CA THR A 635 -7.18 11.96 -0.41
C THR A 635 -5.75 11.47 -0.57
N LEU A 636 -5.40 10.88 -1.72
CA LEU A 636 -4.09 10.34 -2.02
C LEU A 636 -3.30 11.33 -2.89
N VAL A 637 -2.21 11.87 -2.36
CA VAL A 637 -1.33 12.85 -3.02
C VAL A 637 -0.01 12.17 -3.39
N PRO A 638 0.32 11.99 -4.68
CA PRO A 638 1.63 11.51 -5.09
C PRO A 638 2.68 12.61 -4.99
N ASP A 639 3.73 12.38 -4.20
CA ASP A 639 4.88 13.26 -4.11
C ASP A 639 5.93 12.91 -5.18
N GLY A 640 6.73 13.88 -5.63
CA GLY A 640 7.86 13.64 -6.53
C GLY A 640 7.49 13.17 -7.95
N GLY A 641 6.21 13.12 -8.32
CA GLY A 641 5.75 12.72 -9.65
C GLY A 641 5.62 11.20 -9.85
N VAL A 642 5.51 10.42 -8.78
CA VAL A 642 5.15 9.00 -8.87
C VAL A 642 3.70 8.81 -9.29
N ASN A 643 3.32 7.66 -9.84
CA ASN A 643 1.90 7.32 -9.90
C ASN A 643 1.40 7.07 -8.47
N ALA A 644 0.20 7.51 -8.10
CA ALA A 644 -0.31 7.27 -6.75
C ALA A 644 -0.65 5.79 -6.52
N MET A 645 -1.25 5.12 -7.52
CA MET A 645 -1.63 3.71 -7.43
C MET A 645 -1.51 2.98 -8.79
N GLN A 646 -1.06 1.73 -8.72
CA GLN A 646 -1.03 0.77 -9.81
C GLN A 646 -1.74 -0.51 -9.35
N VAL A 647 -2.76 -0.94 -10.10
CA VAL A 647 -3.39 -2.26 -9.96
C VAL A 647 -2.79 -3.19 -11.01
N ALA A 648 -2.42 -4.42 -10.63
CA ALA A 648 -1.95 -5.43 -11.58
C ALA A 648 -3.08 -5.99 -12.46
N ASP A 649 -2.74 -6.70 -13.53
CA ASP A 649 -3.72 -7.35 -14.43
C ASP A 649 -4.29 -8.63 -13.79
N VAL A 650 -5.17 -8.45 -12.79
CA VAL A 650 -5.67 -9.53 -11.92
C VAL A 650 -7.16 -9.37 -11.59
N ASP A 651 -7.87 -10.50 -11.44
CA ASP A 651 -9.30 -10.54 -11.16
C ASP A 651 -9.70 -9.75 -9.91
N GLY A 652 -10.88 -9.14 -9.96
CA GLY A 652 -11.70 -8.85 -8.79
C GLY A 652 -11.22 -7.73 -7.86
N VAL A 653 -10.16 -7.01 -8.19
CA VAL A 653 -9.74 -5.85 -7.39
C VAL A 653 -10.84 -4.78 -7.38
N ASN A 654 -11.10 -4.20 -6.21
CA ASN A 654 -12.03 -3.08 -6.06
C ASN A 654 -11.28 -1.87 -5.53
N VAL A 655 -11.27 -0.76 -6.28
CA VAL A 655 -10.75 0.54 -5.84
C VAL A 655 -11.95 1.47 -5.66
N SER A 656 -12.19 1.97 -4.45
CA SER A 656 -13.41 2.74 -4.19
C SER A 656 -13.34 3.82 -3.11
N SER A 657 -14.19 4.85 -3.25
CA SER A 657 -14.33 5.96 -2.29
C SER A 657 -13.01 6.68 -1.96
N LEU A 658 -12.25 7.02 -3.01
CA LEU A 658 -10.93 7.64 -2.94
C LEU A 658 -10.86 8.91 -3.82
N LEU A 659 -10.21 9.95 -3.34
CA LEU A 659 -9.82 11.11 -4.16
C LEU A 659 -8.31 11.03 -4.43
N PHE A 660 -7.89 10.99 -5.68
CA PHE A 660 -6.52 11.18 -6.10
C PHE A 660 -6.30 12.67 -6.40
N ASP A 661 -5.34 13.31 -5.74
CA ASP A 661 -5.13 14.76 -5.81
C ASP A 661 -3.68 15.06 -6.20
N ALA A 662 -3.47 15.60 -7.39
CA ALA A 662 -2.15 15.62 -8.01
C ALA A 662 -1.14 16.51 -7.25
N GLY A 663 0.03 15.96 -6.93
CA GLY A 663 1.16 16.73 -6.42
C GLY A 663 1.68 17.77 -7.42
N THR A 664 2.52 18.70 -6.94
CA THR A 664 3.06 19.79 -7.75
C THR A 664 4.09 19.35 -8.80
N VAL A 665 4.60 18.11 -8.70
CA VAL A 665 5.46 17.46 -9.68
C VAL A 665 4.61 16.56 -10.57
N ASN A 666 4.75 16.70 -11.89
CA ASN A 666 3.88 16.03 -12.85
C ASN A 666 3.96 14.50 -12.76
N SER A 667 2.87 13.86 -12.33
CA SER A 667 2.73 12.41 -12.27
C SER A 667 2.32 11.84 -13.64
N PRO A 668 2.96 10.79 -14.20
CA PRO A 668 2.59 10.23 -15.50
C PRO A 668 1.14 9.73 -15.55
N ALA A 669 0.71 9.01 -14.51
CA ALA A 669 -0.71 8.75 -14.23
C ALA A 669 -1.02 8.92 -12.73
N LEU A 670 -2.28 9.16 -12.34
CA LEU A 670 -2.66 9.08 -10.92
C LEU A 670 -3.05 7.64 -10.54
N LEU A 671 -3.97 7.01 -11.29
CA LEU A 671 -4.32 5.60 -11.18
C LEU A 671 -4.12 4.86 -12.51
N THR A 672 -3.38 3.76 -12.48
CA THR A 672 -3.31 2.80 -13.58
C THR A 672 -3.91 1.46 -13.16
N VAL A 673 -4.77 0.89 -14.01
CA VAL A 673 -5.40 -0.42 -13.82
C VAL A 673 -4.93 -1.38 -14.91
N GLY A 674 -4.25 -2.46 -14.52
CA GLY A 674 -3.73 -3.47 -15.45
C GLY A 674 -2.35 -3.13 -16.04
N THR A 675 -1.87 -4.00 -16.91
CA THR A 675 -0.56 -3.90 -17.56
C THR A 675 -0.70 -3.46 -19.02
N ALA A 676 0.12 -2.50 -19.46
CA ALA A 676 0.07 -2.00 -20.82
C ALA A 676 0.29 -3.11 -21.87
N GLY A 677 -0.66 -3.25 -22.80
CA GLY A 677 -0.65 -4.28 -23.84
C GLY A 677 -1.13 -5.67 -23.39
N ALA A 678 -1.54 -5.84 -22.14
CA ALA A 678 -2.22 -7.04 -21.68
C ALA A 678 -3.73 -6.96 -21.98
N HIS A 679 -4.33 -8.12 -22.28
CA HIS A 679 -5.75 -8.29 -22.59
C HIS A 679 -6.25 -9.61 -21.96
N VAL A 680 -6.08 -9.73 -20.63
CA VAL A 680 -6.56 -10.89 -19.87
C VAL A 680 -8.07 -10.76 -19.63
N ASN A 681 -8.83 -11.81 -19.90
CA ASN A 681 -10.29 -11.76 -19.79
C ASN A 681 -10.79 -11.93 -18.35
N HIS A 682 -11.03 -10.80 -17.68
CA HIS A 682 -11.59 -10.74 -16.32
C HIS A 682 -13.14 -10.75 -16.23
N ALA A 683 -13.88 -11.04 -17.31
CA ALA A 683 -15.35 -10.86 -17.36
C ALA A 683 -16.17 -11.51 -16.22
N ALA A 684 -15.69 -12.63 -15.65
CA ALA A 684 -16.37 -13.32 -14.55
C ALA A 684 -16.18 -12.61 -13.18
N ASN A 685 -15.11 -11.84 -13.02
CA ASN A 685 -14.79 -11.10 -11.80
C ASN A 685 -13.89 -9.90 -12.16
N PRO A 686 -14.43 -8.83 -12.77
CA PRO A 686 -13.62 -7.73 -13.28
C PRO A 686 -12.98 -6.91 -12.16
N VAL A 687 -11.98 -6.10 -12.50
CA VAL A 687 -11.60 -4.96 -11.65
C VAL A 687 -12.76 -3.95 -11.65
N SER A 688 -13.00 -3.25 -10.53
CA SER A 688 -13.92 -2.11 -10.53
C SER A 688 -13.38 -0.88 -9.80
N VAL A 689 -13.70 0.29 -10.34
CA VAL A 689 -13.26 1.62 -9.90
C VAL A 689 -14.53 2.43 -9.61
N GLN A 690 -14.80 2.76 -8.33
CA GLN A 690 -16.14 3.22 -7.92
C GLN A 690 -16.16 4.33 -6.87
N ASP A 691 -16.84 5.45 -7.13
CA ASP A 691 -16.69 6.68 -6.33
C ASP A 691 -15.22 7.09 -6.21
N VAL A 692 -14.50 7.02 -7.33
CA VAL A 692 -13.08 7.39 -7.42
C VAL A 692 -12.95 8.69 -8.19
N TYR A 693 -12.27 9.65 -7.60
CA TYR A 693 -12.20 11.02 -8.11
C TYR A 693 -10.76 11.43 -8.34
N PHE A 694 -10.53 12.35 -9.28
CA PHE A 694 -9.21 12.86 -9.61
C PHE A 694 -9.26 14.39 -9.67
N ARG A 695 -8.32 15.05 -9.00
CA ARG A 695 -8.15 16.51 -9.02
C ARG A 695 -6.75 16.86 -9.49
N ILE A 696 -6.65 17.80 -10.43
CA ILE A 696 -5.38 18.40 -10.85
C ILE A 696 -5.49 19.92 -10.74
N GLY A 697 -5.04 20.48 -9.62
CA GLY A 697 -5.11 21.92 -9.35
C GLY A 697 -6.04 22.29 -8.18
N GLY A 698 -6.26 23.59 -7.97
CA GLY A 698 -7.22 24.14 -7.01
C GLY A 698 -6.79 24.06 -5.54
N ALA A 699 -6.48 22.85 -5.03
CA ALA A 699 -5.95 22.65 -3.67
C ALA A 699 -4.43 22.85 -3.57
N VAL A 700 -3.72 22.65 -4.68
CA VAL A 700 -2.30 22.97 -4.93
C VAL A 700 -2.14 23.29 -6.43
N ALA A 701 -0.97 23.75 -6.88
CA ALA A 701 -0.63 23.79 -8.31
C ALA A 701 -0.28 22.39 -8.84
N GLY A 702 -1.22 21.45 -8.73
CA GLY A 702 -1.05 20.02 -9.02
C GLY A 702 -0.91 19.73 -10.52
N LYS A 703 -0.18 18.65 -10.87
CA LYS A 703 0.11 18.29 -12.27
C LYS A 703 0.07 16.77 -12.51
N SER A 704 -0.56 16.34 -13.59
CA SER A 704 -0.47 14.94 -14.05
C SER A 704 -0.78 14.82 -15.52
N THR A 705 -0.03 13.99 -16.25
CA THR A 705 -0.27 13.76 -17.69
C THR A 705 -1.58 13.02 -17.94
N THR A 706 -1.98 12.09 -17.06
CA THR A 706 -3.29 11.43 -17.15
C THR A 706 -3.88 11.06 -15.79
N SER A 707 -5.17 11.26 -15.58
CA SER A 707 -5.79 10.89 -14.30
C SER A 707 -5.96 9.37 -14.17
N LEU A 708 -6.61 8.73 -15.15
CA LEU A 708 -6.94 7.31 -15.12
C LEU A 708 -6.50 6.60 -16.42
N ILE A 709 -5.73 5.51 -16.29
CA ILE A 709 -5.42 4.62 -17.40
C ILE A 709 -5.96 3.21 -17.09
N VAL A 710 -6.83 2.68 -17.96
CA VAL A 710 -7.44 1.35 -17.83
C VAL A 710 -6.91 0.44 -18.94
N HIS A 711 -5.99 -0.46 -18.60
CA HIS A 711 -5.50 -1.53 -19.47
C HIS A 711 -6.29 -2.84 -19.32
N SER A 712 -6.70 -3.22 -18.11
CA SER A 712 -7.40 -4.50 -17.90
C SER A 712 -8.76 -4.55 -18.61
N ASP A 713 -8.95 -5.59 -19.44
CA ASP A 713 -10.21 -5.86 -20.11
C ASP A 713 -11.35 -6.11 -19.09
N ASN A 714 -12.57 -5.75 -19.47
CA ASN A 714 -13.82 -5.90 -18.70
C ASN A 714 -13.93 -5.04 -17.43
N THR A 715 -12.97 -4.15 -17.14
CA THR A 715 -13.01 -3.25 -15.98
C THR A 715 -14.34 -2.48 -15.92
N VAL A 716 -14.93 -2.37 -14.72
CA VAL A 716 -16.18 -1.61 -14.47
C VAL A 716 -15.85 -0.30 -13.77
N VAL A 717 -16.01 0.82 -14.48
CA VAL A 717 -15.77 2.19 -14.00
C VAL A 717 -17.12 2.82 -13.66
N ASP A 718 -17.48 2.84 -12.38
CA ASP A 718 -18.85 3.15 -11.93
C ASP A 718 -18.89 4.35 -10.97
N HIS A 719 -19.25 5.51 -11.51
CA HIS A 719 -19.04 6.84 -10.94
C HIS A 719 -17.56 7.18 -10.74
N ILE A 720 -16.98 7.90 -11.71
CA ILE A 720 -15.73 8.62 -11.52
C ILE A 720 -15.90 10.07 -11.97
N TRP A 721 -15.19 10.97 -11.30
CA TRP A 721 -15.03 12.36 -11.71
C TRP A 721 -13.56 12.67 -11.85
N ALA A 722 -13.10 12.93 -13.08
CA ALA A 722 -11.74 13.34 -13.34
C ALA A 722 -11.72 14.82 -13.75
N TRP A 723 -11.19 15.69 -12.89
CA TRP A 723 -11.31 17.14 -13.01
C TRP A 723 -9.94 17.82 -12.97
N ARG A 724 -9.52 18.39 -14.10
CA ARG A 724 -8.46 19.41 -14.09
C ARG A 724 -9.10 20.71 -13.58
N ALA A 725 -8.61 21.26 -12.48
CA ALA A 725 -9.27 22.37 -11.80
C ALA A 725 -9.38 23.62 -12.69
N ASP A 726 -10.60 24.10 -12.92
CA ASP A 726 -10.87 25.40 -13.51
C ASP A 726 -10.72 26.53 -12.48
N HIS A 727 -11.07 26.26 -11.21
CA HIS A 727 -11.00 27.20 -10.09
C HIS A 727 -10.32 26.61 -8.84
N GLY A 728 -9.84 27.48 -7.93
CA GLY A 728 -9.64 27.08 -6.54
C GLY A 728 -8.82 28.03 -5.68
N LYS A 729 -8.40 27.52 -4.51
CA LYS A 729 -7.62 28.24 -3.49
C LYS A 729 -6.23 28.64 -3.97
N TYR A 730 -5.59 27.77 -4.76
CA TYR A 730 -4.35 28.06 -5.48
C TYR A 730 -4.65 28.37 -6.95
N PRO A 731 -3.85 29.21 -7.61
CA PRO A 731 -4.07 29.56 -9.01
C PRO A 731 -4.21 28.34 -9.92
N THR A 732 -5.21 28.38 -10.79
CA THR A 732 -5.43 27.48 -11.93
C THR A 732 -4.99 28.18 -13.22
N GLY A 733 -4.83 27.43 -14.31
CA GLY A 733 -4.48 27.98 -15.63
C GLY A 733 -3.61 27.05 -16.48
N TRP A 734 -3.51 27.39 -17.77
CA TRP A 734 -2.98 26.54 -18.84
C TRP A 734 -1.55 26.04 -18.62
N THR A 735 -0.74 26.79 -17.87
CA THR A 735 0.66 26.46 -17.53
C THR A 735 0.85 26.11 -16.04
N VAL A 736 -0.21 26.24 -15.23
CA VAL A 736 -0.15 26.14 -13.77
C VAL A 736 -0.51 24.74 -13.31
N ASN A 737 -1.72 24.25 -13.62
CA ASN A 737 -2.19 22.91 -13.28
C ASN A 737 -2.31 22.06 -14.56
N THR A 738 -1.18 21.76 -15.18
CA THR A 738 -1.13 21.08 -16.47
C THR A 738 -1.62 19.64 -16.41
N ALA A 739 -2.54 19.26 -17.30
CA ALA A 739 -2.95 17.88 -17.51
C ALA A 739 -3.42 17.62 -18.95
N ASP A 740 -2.84 16.61 -19.60
CA ASP A 740 -3.07 16.32 -21.01
C ASP A 740 -4.44 15.66 -21.26
N THR A 741 -4.75 14.57 -20.57
CA THR A 741 -5.96 13.76 -20.81
C THR A 741 -6.53 13.21 -19.52
N GLY A 742 -7.85 13.12 -19.40
CA GLY A 742 -8.50 12.62 -18.18
C GLY A 742 -8.43 11.10 -18.07
N VAL A 743 -9.04 10.41 -19.04
CA VAL A 743 -9.19 8.95 -19.01
C VAL A 743 -8.71 8.32 -20.30
N ILE A 744 -7.87 7.29 -20.21
CA ILE A 744 -7.44 6.47 -21.35
C ILE A 744 -7.88 5.03 -21.12
N VAL A 745 -8.78 4.52 -21.96
CA VAL A 745 -9.28 3.13 -21.91
C VAL A 745 -8.65 2.31 -23.03
N ASN A 746 -7.70 1.45 -22.66
CA ASN A 746 -7.03 0.51 -23.56
C ASN A 746 -7.65 -0.89 -23.50
N GLY A 747 -8.22 -1.29 -22.35
CA GLY A 747 -8.84 -2.60 -22.17
C GLY A 747 -10.12 -2.78 -23.00
N ASN A 748 -10.31 -3.99 -23.53
CA ASN A 748 -11.52 -4.37 -24.26
C ASN A 748 -12.68 -4.62 -23.29
N ASN A 749 -13.93 -4.47 -23.76
CA ASN A 749 -15.17 -4.73 -23.02
C ASN A 749 -15.32 -3.96 -21.70
N VAL A 750 -14.49 -2.93 -21.47
CA VAL A 750 -14.60 -2.01 -20.32
C VAL A 750 -15.97 -1.31 -20.37
N LEU A 751 -16.59 -1.16 -19.21
CA LEU A 751 -17.87 -0.47 -19.05
C LEU A 751 -17.70 0.73 -18.13
N ALA A 752 -18.04 1.91 -18.63
CA ALA A 752 -18.20 3.12 -17.82
C ALA A 752 -19.69 3.39 -17.54
N THR A 753 -20.04 3.68 -16.29
CA THR A 753 -21.40 4.05 -15.86
C THR A 753 -21.34 5.29 -14.97
N GLY A 754 -21.81 6.45 -15.47
CA GLY A 754 -21.65 7.73 -14.77
C GLY A 754 -20.23 8.29 -14.90
N LEU A 755 -19.80 8.58 -16.13
CA LEU A 755 -18.45 9.08 -16.45
C LEU A 755 -18.45 10.61 -16.53
N PHE A 756 -17.76 11.29 -15.60
CA PHE A 756 -17.60 12.74 -15.58
C PHE A 756 -16.11 13.08 -15.78
N VAL A 757 -15.75 13.84 -16.82
CA VAL A 757 -14.34 14.15 -17.13
C VAL A 757 -14.21 15.56 -17.71
N GLU A 758 -13.38 16.44 -17.13
CA GLU A 758 -13.45 17.88 -17.37
C GLU A 758 -12.10 18.64 -17.44
N HIS A 759 -12.09 19.65 -18.30
CA HIS A 759 -11.07 20.71 -18.49
C HIS A 759 -9.63 20.31 -18.81
N TYR A 760 -9.36 19.08 -19.28
CA TYR A 760 -8.03 18.64 -19.73
C TYR A 760 -7.58 19.41 -20.97
N GLN A 761 -6.26 19.49 -21.20
CA GLN A 761 -5.70 20.31 -22.27
C GLN A 761 -5.84 19.67 -23.65
N LYS A 762 -6.01 18.34 -23.73
CA LYS A 762 -6.20 17.58 -24.98
C LYS A 762 -7.55 16.85 -24.96
N TYR A 763 -7.61 15.64 -25.53
CA TYR A 763 -8.81 14.80 -25.41
C TYR A 763 -9.10 14.52 -23.94
N GLN A 764 -10.37 14.54 -23.56
CA GLN A 764 -10.79 14.36 -22.16
C GLN A 764 -10.87 12.85 -21.86
N VAL A 765 -11.52 12.10 -22.76
CA VAL A 765 -11.50 10.63 -22.83
C VAL A 765 -10.87 10.17 -24.14
N ILE A 766 -9.98 9.18 -24.07
CA ILE A 766 -9.49 8.41 -25.22
C ILE A 766 -9.86 6.94 -25.02
N TRP A 767 -10.50 6.33 -26.02
CA TRP A 767 -10.94 4.94 -25.99
C TRP A 767 -10.32 4.15 -27.14
N ASN A 768 -9.36 3.27 -26.80
CA ASN A 768 -8.60 2.42 -27.72
C ASN A 768 -9.09 0.96 -27.71
N GLY A 769 -9.72 0.50 -26.62
CA GLY A 769 -10.16 -0.88 -26.44
C GLY A 769 -11.48 -1.23 -27.16
N GLN A 770 -11.55 -2.44 -27.71
CA GLN A 770 -12.71 -2.95 -28.47
C GLN A 770 -13.89 -3.32 -27.55
N GLY A 771 -15.12 -3.30 -28.06
CA GLY A 771 -16.33 -3.72 -27.33
C GLY A 771 -16.71 -2.82 -26.15
N GLY A 772 -16.04 -1.68 -25.98
CA GLY A 772 -16.22 -0.78 -24.84
C GLY A 772 -17.59 -0.12 -24.80
N LYS A 773 -18.06 0.24 -23.60
CA LYS A 773 -19.39 0.84 -23.38
C LYS A 773 -19.36 1.99 -22.39
N THR A 774 -20.19 3.00 -22.64
CA THR A 774 -20.40 4.14 -21.73
C THR A 774 -21.88 4.46 -21.57
N VAL A 775 -22.41 4.39 -20.35
CA VAL A 775 -23.77 4.84 -20.03
C VAL A 775 -23.65 6.08 -19.14
N PHE A 776 -24.20 7.20 -19.60
CA PHE A 776 -23.94 8.56 -19.12
C PHE A 776 -22.47 9.01 -19.32
N PHE A 777 -22.31 10.13 -20.04
CA PHE A 777 -21.09 10.92 -20.06
C PHE A 777 -21.41 12.41 -19.87
N GLN A 778 -20.59 13.10 -19.10
CA GLN A 778 -20.59 14.55 -19.00
C GLN A 778 -19.15 15.08 -19.09
N ASN A 779 -19.00 16.20 -19.80
CA ASN A 779 -17.76 16.92 -19.97
C ASN A 779 -17.99 18.43 -20.09
N GLU A 780 -17.06 19.19 -19.51
CA GLU A 780 -16.75 20.58 -19.83
C GLU A 780 -15.35 20.64 -20.48
N MET A 781 -15.20 21.35 -21.59
CA MET A 781 -13.92 21.59 -22.26
C MET A 781 -13.02 22.56 -21.45
N PRO A 782 -11.70 22.67 -21.70
CA PRO A 782 -10.83 23.60 -20.97
C PRO A 782 -11.21 25.06 -21.23
N TYR A 783 -11.69 25.77 -20.20
CA TYR A 783 -12.06 27.19 -20.30
C TYR A 783 -10.88 28.11 -20.67
N ASP A 784 -9.67 27.65 -20.36
CA ASP A 784 -8.44 28.44 -20.24
C ASP A 784 -7.42 28.19 -21.35
N ALA A 785 -7.81 27.53 -22.44
CA ALA A 785 -7.03 27.50 -23.66
C ALA A 785 -6.81 28.94 -24.19
N PRO A 786 -5.56 29.38 -24.46
CA PRO A 786 -5.29 30.79 -24.76
C PRO A 786 -5.60 31.17 -26.21
N ASP A 787 -5.31 30.27 -27.16
CA ASP A 787 -5.57 30.45 -28.59
C ASP A 787 -5.66 29.08 -29.30
N GLN A 788 -6.21 29.08 -30.51
CA GLN A 788 -6.53 27.86 -31.25
C GLN A 788 -5.29 27.02 -31.60
N ALA A 789 -4.15 27.66 -31.91
CA ALA A 789 -2.92 26.98 -32.32
C ALA A 789 -2.15 26.43 -31.11
N THR A 790 -2.12 27.18 -30.01
CA THR A 790 -1.59 26.70 -28.72
C THR A 790 -2.45 25.57 -28.14
N TRP A 791 -3.76 25.55 -28.41
CA TRP A 791 -4.62 24.41 -28.07
C TRP A 791 -4.30 23.20 -28.95
N ARG A 792 -4.47 23.31 -30.28
CA ARG A 792 -4.13 22.23 -31.24
C ARG A 792 -3.69 22.80 -32.59
N THR A 793 -2.43 22.59 -32.95
CA THR A 793 -1.94 22.92 -34.30
C THR A 793 -2.64 22.07 -35.37
N GLY A 794 -3.34 22.73 -36.31
CA GLY A 794 -3.87 22.10 -37.53
C GLY A 794 -5.29 21.54 -37.46
N ALA A 795 -6.00 21.68 -36.34
CA ALA A 795 -7.43 21.37 -36.18
C ALA A 795 -7.99 22.18 -34.99
N ASN A 796 -9.29 22.47 -34.95
CA ASN A 796 -9.86 23.30 -33.90
C ASN A 796 -10.09 22.49 -32.62
N GLY A 797 -9.07 22.46 -31.76
CA GLY A 797 -9.16 21.88 -30.42
C GLY A 797 -9.30 20.36 -30.40
N TYR A 798 -9.56 19.79 -29.22
CA TYR A 798 -9.69 18.35 -29.03
C TYR A 798 -11.12 18.00 -28.60
N ALA A 799 -11.64 16.90 -29.14
CA ALA A 799 -12.93 16.37 -28.76
C ALA A 799 -12.96 15.97 -27.27
N ALA A 800 -14.14 16.08 -26.65
CA ALA A 800 -14.38 15.56 -25.32
C ALA A 800 -14.11 14.05 -25.25
N TYR A 801 -14.56 13.32 -26.27
CA TYR A 801 -14.50 11.87 -26.30
C TYR A 801 -13.95 11.39 -27.65
N LYS A 802 -12.76 10.81 -27.63
CA LYS A 802 -12.10 10.18 -28.79
C LYS A 802 -12.25 8.67 -28.71
N VAL A 803 -12.94 8.06 -29.69
CA VAL A 803 -12.76 6.63 -29.98
C VAL A 803 -11.67 6.51 -31.06
N ALA A 804 -10.69 5.63 -30.86
CA ALA A 804 -9.57 5.47 -31.77
C ALA A 804 -9.99 4.84 -33.11
N ASP A 805 -9.31 5.25 -34.19
CA ASP A 805 -9.69 4.93 -35.58
C ASP A 805 -9.62 3.43 -35.91
N SER A 806 -8.91 2.65 -35.09
CA SER A 806 -8.80 1.18 -35.16
C SER A 806 -9.92 0.42 -34.45
N VAL A 807 -10.78 1.10 -33.68
CA VAL A 807 -11.90 0.47 -32.97
C VAL A 807 -13.04 0.18 -33.95
N THR A 808 -13.52 -1.06 -33.92
CA THR A 808 -14.62 -1.54 -34.76
C THR A 808 -15.89 -1.82 -33.95
N THR A 809 -15.80 -1.89 -32.62
CA THR A 809 -16.95 -2.06 -31.72
C THR A 809 -16.86 -1.14 -30.51
N HIS A 810 -17.87 -0.29 -30.32
CA HIS A 810 -18.04 0.59 -29.15
C HIS A 810 -19.52 0.98 -29.04
N GLU A 811 -20.09 1.16 -27.85
CA GLU A 811 -21.46 1.65 -27.73
C GLU A 811 -21.71 2.55 -26.52
N ALA A 812 -22.26 3.76 -26.76
CA ALA A 812 -22.48 4.74 -25.70
C ALA A 812 -23.86 5.40 -25.74
N TRP A 813 -24.39 5.78 -24.57
CA TRP A 813 -25.72 6.34 -24.37
C TRP A 813 -25.72 7.57 -23.45
N GLY A 814 -26.38 8.65 -23.85
CA GLY A 814 -26.63 9.85 -23.03
C GLY A 814 -25.36 10.64 -22.73
N LEU A 815 -24.81 11.34 -23.73
CA LEU A 815 -23.49 11.99 -23.63
C LEU A 815 -23.58 13.51 -23.87
N GLY A 816 -23.07 14.31 -22.93
CA GLY A 816 -22.94 15.77 -23.07
C GLY A 816 -21.48 16.24 -23.10
N ALA A 817 -21.19 17.22 -23.96
CA ALA A 817 -19.91 17.95 -23.97
C ALA A 817 -20.15 19.47 -24.08
N TYR A 818 -19.63 20.25 -23.13
CA TYR A 818 -19.94 21.66 -22.94
C TYR A 818 -18.70 22.53 -23.18
N ALA A 819 -18.90 23.74 -23.71
CA ALA A 819 -17.85 24.73 -23.92
C ALA A 819 -18.15 26.03 -23.17
N TYR A 820 -17.14 26.55 -22.46
CA TYR A 820 -17.16 27.85 -21.79
C TYR A 820 -15.76 28.46 -21.85
N PHE A 821 -15.32 28.86 -23.05
CA PHE A 821 -13.96 29.34 -23.32
C PHE A 821 -13.77 30.78 -22.82
N ASN A 822 -13.91 31.01 -21.51
CA ASN A 822 -13.98 32.35 -20.93
C ASN A 822 -12.67 33.16 -21.05
N VAL A 823 -11.51 32.50 -21.17
CA VAL A 823 -10.21 33.16 -21.44
C VAL A 823 -10.11 33.64 -22.89
N ASN A 824 -10.69 32.89 -23.84
CA ASN A 824 -10.76 33.29 -25.24
C ASN A 824 -12.08 32.84 -25.89
N PRO A 825 -13.16 33.66 -25.80
CA PRO A 825 -14.49 33.30 -26.33
C PRO A 825 -14.57 33.20 -27.85
N SER A 826 -13.47 33.43 -28.58
CA SER A 826 -13.38 33.20 -30.04
C SER A 826 -12.91 31.79 -30.41
N LEU A 827 -12.64 30.92 -29.44
CA LEU A 827 -12.26 29.53 -29.69
C LEU A 827 -13.42 28.68 -30.24
N HIS A 828 -13.05 27.84 -31.20
CA HIS A 828 -13.87 26.79 -31.77
C HIS A 828 -13.36 25.42 -31.30
N ALA A 829 -14.28 24.47 -31.14
CA ALA A 829 -13.99 23.04 -31.13
C ALA A 829 -14.65 22.39 -32.36
N ASP A 830 -13.90 21.66 -33.19
CA ASP A 830 -14.41 21.03 -34.43
C ASP A 830 -15.57 20.05 -34.17
N ARG A 831 -15.65 19.50 -32.96
CA ARG A 831 -16.67 18.52 -32.52
C ARG A 831 -16.63 18.29 -31.00
N GLY A 832 -17.76 17.88 -30.44
CA GLY A 832 -17.80 17.28 -29.10
C GLY A 832 -17.20 15.87 -29.07
N PHE A 833 -17.51 15.06 -30.08
CA PHE A 833 -17.21 13.62 -30.12
C PHE A 833 -16.46 13.25 -31.43
N GLU A 834 -15.40 12.46 -31.34
CA GLU A 834 -14.54 12.09 -32.50
C GLU A 834 -14.36 10.56 -32.56
N VAL A 835 -14.94 9.89 -33.56
CA VAL A 835 -15.10 8.42 -33.55
C VAL A 835 -14.98 7.78 -34.94
N PRO A 836 -14.70 6.46 -35.05
CA PRO A 836 -14.85 5.73 -36.32
C PRO A 836 -16.29 5.74 -36.82
N ASN A 837 -16.50 6.07 -38.09
CA ASN A 837 -17.79 5.84 -38.76
C ASN A 837 -17.84 4.37 -39.23
N THR A 838 -18.25 3.46 -38.34
CA THR A 838 -18.40 2.03 -38.66
C THR A 838 -19.66 1.45 -38.00
N PRO A 839 -20.33 0.42 -38.57
CA PRO A 839 -21.59 -0.10 -38.05
C PRO A 839 -21.56 -0.68 -36.62
N GLY A 840 -20.36 -0.95 -36.07
CA GLY A 840 -20.18 -1.46 -34.71
C GLY A 840 -19.85 -0.38 -33.67
N VAL A 841 -19.54 0.85 -34.08
CA VAL A 841 -19.27 2.00 -33.21
C VAL A 841 -20.52 2.87 -33.18
N LYS A 842 -21.35 2.72 -32.13
CA LYS A 842 -22.68 3.34 -32.05
C LYS A 842 -22.78 4.31 -30.89
N PHE A 843 -23.45 5.44 -31.10
CA PHE A 843 -23.73 6.44 -30.08
C PHE A 843 -25.21 6.82 -30.11
N HIS A 844 -25.81 6.94 -28.93
CA HIS A 844 -27.21 7.30 -28.73
C HIS A 844 -27.29 8.50 -27.80
N ASP A 845 -28.22 9.41 -28.09
CA ASP A 845 -28.55 10.56 -27.25
C ASP A 845 -27.34 11.44 -26.89
N VAL A 846 -26.68 11.96 -27.92
CA VAL A 846 -25.46 12.79 -27.84
C VAL A 846 -25.82 14.26 -27.99
N LEU A 847 -25.20 15.15 -27.20
CA LEU A 847 -25.39 16.58 -27.30
C LEU A 847 -24.14 17.43 -27.01
N THR A 848 -24.15 18.64 -27.55
CA THR A 848 -23.16 19.69 -27.25
C THR A 848 -23.83 21.00 -26.82
N VAL A 849 -23.16 21.78 -25.97
CA VAL A 849 -23.67 23.07 -25.45
C VAL A 849 -22.55 24.12 -25.42
N SER A 850 -22.87 25.38 -25.73
CA SER A 850 -22.02 26.53 -25.38
C SER A 850 -22.66 27.27 -24.21
N LEU A 851 -21.97 27.34 -23.07
CA LEU A 851 -22.47 28.00 -21.87
C LEU A 851 -22.32 29.51 -22.02
N GLY A 852 -23.40 30.26 -21.79
CA GLY A 852 -23.38 31.72 -21.91
C GLY A 852 -22.96 32.23 -23.29
N ASN A 853 -23.09 31.42 -24.35
CA ASN A 853 -22.57 31.66 -25.70
C ASN A 853 -21.05 31.99 -25.74
N THR A 854 -20.27 31.43 -24.82
CA THR A 854 -18.84 31.73 -24.63
C THR A 854 -17.97 30.67 -25.32
N GLY A 855 -17.66 30.91 -26.60
CA GLY A 855 -17.02 29.91 -27.48
C GLY A 855 -18.03 28.99 -28.15
N THR A 856 -17.56 28.11 -29.05
CA THR A 856 -18.45 27.23 -29.84
C THR A 856 -17.90 25.82 -30.04
N ILE A 857 -18.82 24.89 -30.27
CA ILE A 857 -18.55 23.53 -30.74
C ILE A 857 -19.32 23.37 -32.07
N ASP A 858 -18.59 23.16 -33.17
CA ASP A 858 -19.12 23.31 -34.53
C ASP A 858 -19.94 22.09 -35.01
N HIS A 859 -19.72 20.93 -34.41
CA HIS A 859 -20.51 19.71 -34.62
C HIS A 859 -20.72 18.95 -33.31
N VAL A 860 -21.77 18.12 -33.26
CA VAL A 860 -21.96 17.22 -32.13
C VAL A 860 -20.93 16.08 -32.22
N ILE A 861 -20.96 15.31 -33.30
CA ILE A 861 -20.12 14.11 -33.48
C ILE A 861 -19.53 14.06 -34.89
N ASN A 862 -18.20 14.02 -34.99
CA ASN A 862 -17.43 14.12 -36.24
C ASN A 862 -17.76 15.35 -37.10
N GLY A 863 -18.73 15.23 -38.02
CA GLY A 863 -19.25 16.30 -38.87
C GLY A 863 -20.79 16.27 -38.93
N VAL A 864 -21.41 15.70 -37.89
CA VAL A 864 -22.86 15.44 -37.77
C VAL A 864 -23.39 16.13 -36.52
N GLY A 865 -24.63 16.62 -36.62
CA GLY A 865 -25.18 17.61 -35.70
C GLY A 865 -24.78 19.02 -36.12
N ALA A 866 -25.63 19.99 -35.80
CA ALA A 866 -25.36 21.40 -36.04
C ALA A 866 -24.36 21.96 -35.03
N ALA A 867 -23.74 23.09 -35.34
CA ALA A 867 -23.03 23.89 -34.36
C ALA A 867 -23.97 24.31 -33.22
N VAL A 868 -23.42 24.46 -32.02
CA VAL A 868 -24.15 25.06 -30.90
C VAL A 868 -24.57 26.50 -31.24
N PRO A 869 -25.76 26.97 -30.85
CA PRO A 869 -26.33 28.24 -31.33
C PRO A 869 -25.74 29.50 -30.66
N PHE A 870 -24.42 29.58 -30.53
CA PHE A 870 -23.71 30.65 -29.80
C PHE A 870 -23.94 32.06 -30.39
N ALA A 871 -24.18 32.17 -31.70
CA ALA A 871 -24.42 33.45 -32.38
C ALA A 871 -25.86 33.98 -32.20
N ASP A 872 -26.74 33.26 -31.50
CA ASP A 872 -28.14 33.63 -31.28
C ASP A 872 -28.41 33.85 -29.78
N PRO A 873 -28.51 35.12 -29.31
CA PRO A 873 -28.81 35.43 -27.92
C PRO A 873 -30.16 34.90 -27.42
N ALA A 874 -31.12 34.64 -28.32
CA ALA A 874 -32.42 34.04 -27.96
C ALA A 874 -32.34 32.50 -27.78
N LYS A 875 -31.19 31.89 -28.08
CA LYS A 875 -30.88 30.47 -27.86
C LYS A 875 -29.68 30.25 -26.95
N ASN A 876 -29.39 31.22 -26.07
CA ASN A 876 -28.30 31.13 -25.11
C ASN A 876 -28.32 29.80 -24.35
N THR A 877 -27.22 29.03 -24.42
CA THR A 877 -27.08 27.73 -23.73
C THR A 877 -28.11 26.67 -24.16
N ALA A 878 -28.67 26.76 -25.37
CA ALA A 878 -29.49 25.69 -25.94
C ALA A 878 -28.62 24.55 -26.53
N PRO A 879 -28.96 23.27 -26.30
CA PRO A 879 -28.16 22.14 -26.80
C PRO A 879 -28.34 21.89 -28.30
N SER A 880 -27.27 21.43 -28.96
CA SER A 880 -27.32 20.78 -30.28
C SER A 880 -27.26 19.27 -30.08
N ASN A 881 -28.12 18.52 -30.78
CA ASN A 881 -28.40 17.10 -30.47
C ASN A 881 -28.18 16.18 -31.69
N VAL A 882 -27.70 14.97 -31.43
CA VAL A 882 -27.70 13.82 -32.35
C VAL A 882 -28.24 12.59 -31.61
N VAL A 883 -29.43 12.14 -32.00
CA VAL A 883 -30.16 11.04 -31.34
C VAL A 883 -29.49 9.68 -31.57
N SER A 884 -28.90 9.48 -32.75
CA SER A 884 -28.24 8.24 -33.15
C SER A 884 -27.06 8.50 -34.08
N TYR A 885 -25.99 7.73 -33.96
CA TYR A 885 -24.83 7.74 -34.86
C TYR A 885 -24.18 6.34 -34.93
N PRO A 886 -23.62 5.92 -36.07
CA PRO A 886 -23.76 6.52 -37.40
C PRO A 886 -25.17 6.35 -37.98
#